data_AF-A0A673VYB3-F1
#
_entry.id   AF-A0A673VYB3-F1
#
_cell.length_a   1.000
_cell.length_b   1.000
_cell.length_c   1.000
_cell.angle_alpha   90.00
_cell.angle_beta   90.00
_cell.angle_gamma   90.00
#
_symmetry.space_group_name_H-M   'P 1'
#
loop_
_entity.id
_entity.type
_entity.pdbx_description
1 polymer ?
#
loop_
_entity_poly.entity_id
_entity_poly.type
_entity_poly.pdbx_seq_one_letter_code
_entity_poly.pdbx_strand_id
1 'polypeptide(L)'
;MSTNAERKFINLRKRLDQLGYRQPLGIETLPLVEKLFCDLVHTTESLRNAKLNAGKTEKESRNLDALLEPYKTENARLVRENNELHVGLLKLREEKDRVKLKAYIRKLDHETSDLKFLNNQYVHKVRSLEKDSKAKTERIQQLQEKNMQAVVQTPGGKKHSIPFRRQRMQIDELIPHSSGPTQPVAQPDDPYIADLLQVADDRIQELQQDITKLKLDLERAQGGIKHLHIQVEERDKEIERLSRALDGGRPYDVISLEAQTISNEKLIAHLNLQIEYLQETNRTLEQKVQGLQQRKQDASTEVADLSAKNQELCQELTHIDHLAKQLEKDKDLVLETADLELQEAKVRKDQLGELREQNEKMEGLMNFLEEEKRRLQDKLEKMTDADKELVLELESMRSKHGVCGKDRSPSRLDAFVRSLEEERDYYRQEAERYRRARGPGVMDHTPTRMKERDELQAVLLGFERHMEDIQTNVKALTAERDQLSLQCKKVRQASPGQGISNEKDCFSVVPNIESLNIPINAGVKYTSYTLLTECVMVCVFGPQLERERLDLRSQVSVLKEGRVAIEEELKARSTALVHTAEETAQQRAESSALRLLQEQMEQSLFDTQHRLSVKTNELHAAHQQMEKLEEKIAELSRHGSTQRDGVTVLQKTVSALDREKDALQDDVDQKTESLALLQDELFRKVGGSVILCCTCSQLKGALSSREREIASLRRQLDSAQEELSGVGREREIALRENRRLKDDLATMTRENQAVHAEMEEALHEKDELKMRVHSYISEVARIENIMLAKEQENREMLERFRMAHGESEDRELKLQHAEGLNNSIRLELLSSDTERRHLRETVGHQEREIQEHMNALQAYEAQVSSLARGMSRLEEELQAARGEKTVLLSDLASVRELCVKLDSSKELSTRQLTSKSMELERVTGELEDVRSEAELLKKQLASERLTVRNLETLLSSNRQKEFHTHLSASERDSELKVLRDRLALADSKTAGHAREVSLLRGKVSQLQTEMDVLKRQLTTERFERERAVQEMRRQGMSFSSLRSSSPLSRSLSPRPPSPERSILRTPERSTDRSPEK
;
A
#
# COMPACT_ATOMS: atom_id res chain seq x y z
N MET A 1 -22.94 -91.58 57.37
CA MET A 1 -23.76 -90.94 56.33
C MET A 1 -23.24 -89.53 56.10
N SER A 2 -22.50 -89.25 55.03
CA SER A 2 -22.11 -87.87 54.67
C SER A 2 -23.28 -87.20 53.96
N THR A 3 -23.68 -86.01 54.41
CA THR A 3 -24.85 -85.28 53.90
C THR A 3 -24.64 -84.81 52.46
N ASN A 4 -25.73 -84.50 51.76
CA ASN A 4 -25.67 -84.00 50.38
C ASN A 4 -24.91 -82.65 50.29
N ALA A 5 -25.07 -81.81 51.32
CA ALA A 5 -24.38 -80.53 51.45
C ALA A 5 -22.84 -80.69 51.51
N GLU A 6 -22.32 -81.64 52.29
CA GLU A 6 -20.87 -81.91 52.37
C GLU A 6 -20.26 -82.28 51.00
N ARG A 7 -20.96 -83.10 50.21
CA ARG A 7 -20.48 -83.52 48.88
C ARG A 7 -20.46 -82.36 47.89
N LYS A 8 -21.51 -81.54 47.90
CA LYS A 8 -21.57 -80.26 47.14
C LYS A 8 -20.45 -79.33 47.58
N PHE A 9 -20.23 -79.17 48.89
CA PHE A 9 -19.17 -78.35 49.45
C PHE A 9 -17.78 -78.78 48.95
N ILE A 10 -17.44 -80.06 49.08
CA ILE A 10 -16.15 -80.61 48.63
C ILE A 10 -15.97 -80.43 47.11
N ASN A 11 -17.02 -80.62 46.31
CA ASN A 11 -16.93 -80.49 44.85
C ASN A 11 -16.82 -79.04 44.38
N LEU A 12 -17.63 -78.12 44.93
CA LEU A 12 -17.48 -76.69 44.63
C LEU A 12 -16.12 -76.18 45.11
N ARG A 13 -15.69 -76.59 46.30
CA ARG A 13 -14.41 -76.21 46.87
C ARG A 13 -13.24 -76.61 45.97
N LYS A 14 -13.23 -77.83 45.43
CA LYS A 14 -12.22 -78.27 44.45
C LYS A 14 -12.20 -77.40 43.19
N ARG A 15 -13.37 -77.01 42.66
CA ARG A 15 -13.47 -76.11 41.48
C ARG A 15 -12.96 -74.69 41.77
N LEU A 16 -13.21 -74.19 42.99
CA LEU A 16 -12.70 -72.90 43.46
C LEU A 16 -11.17 -72.92 43.71
N ASP A 17 -10.63 -73.97 44.34
CA ASP A 17 -9.19 -74.15 44.56
C ASP A 17 -8.42 -74.29 43.23
N GLN A 18 -9.01 -74.94 42.22
CA GLN A 18 -8.48 -75.04 40.85
C GLN A 18 -8.36 -73.67 40.16
N LEU A 19 -9.19 -72.69 40.56
CA LEU A 19 -9.16 -71.31 40.06
C LEU A 19 -8.51 -70.34 41.06
N GLY A 20 -7.81 -70.85 42.09
CA GLY A 20 -7.02 -70.06 43.04
C GLY A 20 -7.81 -69.44 44.21
N TYR A 21 -9.13 -69.62 44.30
CA TYR A 21 -9.97 -69.07 45.37
C TYR A 21 -9.84 -69.89 46.66
N ARG A 22 -8.70 -69.70 47.36
CA ARG A 22 -8.32 -70.53 48.51
C ARG A 22 -8.87 -70.09 49.87
N GLN A 23 -9.59 -68.97 49.96
CA GLN A 23 -10.17 -68.42 51.19
C GLN A 23 -11.14 -69.42 51.86
N PRO A 24 -11.21 -69.52 53.21
CA PRO A 24 -12.11 -70.47 53.87
C PRO A 24 -13.59 -70.18 53.55
N LEU A 25 -14.38 -71.22 53.30
CA LEU A 25 -15.79 -71.14 52.92
C LEU A 25 -16.66 -71.75 54.03
N GLY A 26 -17.71 -71.05 54.46
CA GLY A 26 -18.72 -71.58 55.38
C GLY A 26 -19.74 -72.48 54.65
N ILE A 27 -20.30 -73.48 55.33
CA ILE A 27 -21.31 -74.35 54.73
C ILE A 27 -22.60 -73.57 54.39
N GLU A 28 -22.93 -72.54 55.17
CA GLU A 28 -24.10 -71.67 54.97
C GLU A 28 -24.05 -70.87 53.66
N THR A 29 -22.86 -70.45 53.20
CA THR A 29 -22.71 -69.66 51.97
C THR A 29 -22.65 -70.52 50.70
N LEU A 30 -22.59 -71.85 50.84
CA LEU A 30 -22.49 -72.81 49.75
C LEU A 30 -23.50 -72.60 48.61
N PRO A 31 -24.82 -72.40 48.85
CA PRO A 31 -25.80 -72.32 47.75
C PRO A 31 -25.66 -71.05 46.90
N LEU A 32 -25.18 -69.95 47.52
CA LEU A 32 -24.95 -68.69 46.82
C LEU A 32 -23.68 -68.77 45.97
N VAL A 33 -22.60 -69.31 46.53
CA VAL A 33 -21.33 -69.47 45.79
C VAL A 33 -21.45 -70.53 44.70
N GLU A 34 -22.27 -71.59 44.89
CA GLU A 34 -22.57 -72.57 43.83
C GLU A 34 -23.26 -71.93 42.62
N LYS A 35 -24.22 -71.01 42.87
CA LYS A 35 -24.88 -70.24 41.79
C LYS A 35 -23.93 -69.27 41.10
N LEU A 36 -23.32 -68.35 41.86
CA LEU A 36 -22.40 -67.34 41.32
C LEU A 36 -21.24 -67.97 40.52
N PHE A 37 -20.79 -69.17 40.93
CA PHE A 37 -19.78 -69.92 40.20
C PHE A 37 -20.30 -70.48 38.87
N CYS A 38 -21.50 -71.04 38.83
CA CYS A 38 -22.14 -71.47 37.59
C CYS A 38 -22.42 -70.29 36.65
N ASP A 39 -22.87 -69.16 37.18
CA ASP A 39 -23.12 -67.93 36.42
C ASP A 39 -21.82 -67.37 35.81
N LEU A 40 -20.71 -67.40 36.58
CA LEU A 40 -19.38 -67.01 36.10
C LEU A 40 -18.84 -67.95 35.00
N VAL A 41 -19.04 -69.26 35.13
CA VAL A 41 -18.68 -70.22 34.08
C VAL A 41 -19.53 -69.99 32.82
N HIS A 42 -20.84 -69.87 32.96
CA HIS A 42 -21.75 -69.64 31.83
C HIS A 42 -21.44 -68.32 31.11
N THR A 43 -21.18 -67.24 31.84
CA THR A 43 -20.85 -65.93 31.23
C THR A 43 -19.47 -65.93 30.56
N THR A 44 -18.46 -66.60 31.13
CA THR A 44 -17.13 -66.70 30.50
C THR A 44 -17.13 -67.62 29.27
N GLU A 45 -17.88 -68.72 29.27
CA GLU A 45 -18.08 -69.57 28.09
C GLU A 45 -18.92 -68.84 27.01
N SER A 46 -19.98 -68.12 27.40
CA SER A 46 -20.77 -67.29 26.48
C SER A 46 -19.92 -66.19 25.83
N LEU A 47 -19.08 -65.50 26.61
CA LEU A 47 -18.15 -64.48 26.10
C LEU A 47 -17.10 -65.08 25.16
N ARG A 48 -16.60 -66.29 25.45
CA ARG A 48 -15.67 -67.02 24.57
C ARG A 48 -16.33 -67.38 23.24
N ASN A 49 -17.56 -67.89 23.27
CA ASN A 49 -18.32 -68.24 22.07
C ASN A 49 -18.70 -67.00 21.25
N ALA A 50 -19.11 -65.91 21.91
CA ALA A 50 -19.37 -64.62 21.27
C ALA A 50 -18.12 -64.06 20.57
N LYS A 51 -16.95 -64.10 21.22
CA LYS A 51 -15.66 -63.69 20.61
C LYS A 51 -15.26 -64.57 19.43
N LEU A 52 -15.47 -65.89 19.51
CA LEU A 52 -15.18 -66.81 18.40
C LEU A 52 -16.11 -66.58 17.20
N ASN A 53 -17.39 -66.28 17.44
CA ASN A 53 -18.34 -65.97 16.37
C ASN A 53 -18.05 -64.59 15.76
N ALA A 54 -17.78 -63.57 16.57
CA ALA A 54 -17.38 -62.25 16.08
C ALA A 54 -16.11 -62.31 15.19
N GLY A 55 -15.10 -63.08 15.60
CA GLY A 55 -13.88 -63.29 14.82
C GLY A 55 -14.05 -64.17 13.55
N LYS A 56 -15.20 -64.83 13.37
CA LYS A 56 -15.62 -65.44 12.10
C LYS A 56 -16.30 -64.42 11.21
N THR A 57 -17.32 -63.73 11.72
CA THR A 57 -18.06 -62.71 10.94
C THR A 57 -17.15 -61.56 10.51
N GLU A 58 -16.14 -61.18 11.29
CA GLU A 58 -15.11 -60.20 10.91
C GLU A 58 -14.26 -60.68 9.72
N LYS A 59 -13.94 -61.98 9.63
CA LYS A 59 -13.21 -62.57 8.50
C LYS A 59 -14.11 -62.71 7.27
N GLU A 60 -15.34 -63.16 7.46
CA GLU A 60 -16.36 -63.27 6.40
C GLU A 60 -16.66 -61.89 5.80
N SER A 61 -16.80 -60.85 6.63
CA SER A 61 -16.91 -59.45 6.19
C SER A 61 -15.68 -58.98 5.41
N ARG A 62 -14.45 -59.25 5.88
CA ARG A 62 -13.23 -58.88 5.14
C ARG A 62 -13.09 -59.59 3.79
N ASN A 63 -13.51 -60.86 3.71
CA ASN A 63 -13.53 -61.60 2.45
C ASN A 63 -14.58 -61.02 1.48
N LEU A 64 -15.76 -60.64 1.98
CA LEU A 64 -16.79 -59.95 1.20
C LEU A 64 -16.32 -58.57 0.72
N ASP A 65 -15.68 -57.77 1.57
CA ASP A 65 -15.13 -56.47 1.18
C ASP A 65 -14.03 -56.60 0.11
N ALA A 66 -13.18 -57.64 0.19
CA ALA A 66 -12.17 -57.93 -0.82
C ALA A 66 -12.77 -58.36 -2.18
N LEU A 67 -13.89 -59.10 -2.16
CA LEU A 67 -14.66 -59.45 -3.36
C LEU A 67 -15.44 -58.24 -3.93
N LEU A 68 -15.86 -57.30 -3.07
CA LEU A 68 -16.60 -56.11 -3.47
C LEU A 68 -15.70 -54.96 -3.95
N GLU A 69 -14.44 -54.87 -3.52
CA GLU A 69 -13.52 -53.78 -3.91
C GLU A 69 -13.38 -53.61 -5.43
N PRO A 70 -13.11 -54.65 -6.24
CA PRO A 70 -13.05 -54.50 -7.69
C PRO A 70 -14.35 -53.89 -8.28
N TYR A 71 -15.52 -54.33 -7.81
CA TYR A 71 -16.81 -53.76 -8.21
C TYR A 71 -17.02 -52.32 -7.70
N LYS A 72 -16.57 -51.96 -6.50
CA LYS A 72 -16.59 -50.58 -5.97
C LYS A 72 -15.72 -49.66 -6.83
N THR A 73 -14.49 -50.08 -7.16
CA THR A 73 -13.59 -49.31 -8.03
C THR A 73 -14.09 -49.19 -9.47
N GLU A 74 -14.71 -50.23 -10.02
CA GLU A 74 -15.28 -50.21 -11.37
C GLU A 74 -16.52 -49.31 -11.43
N ASN A 75 -17.43 -49.40 -10.46
CA ASN A 75 -18.56 -48.47 -10.37
C ASN A 75 -18.06 -47.01 -10.25
N ALA A 76 -17.02 -46.77 -9.45
CA ALA A 76 -16.36 -45.47 -9.37
C ALA A 76 -15.63 -45.06 -10.67
N ARG A 77 -15.23 -45.96 -11.57
CA ARG A 77 -14.79 -45.64 -12.94
C ARG A 77 -15.98 -45.24 -13.81
N LEU A 78 -16.99 -46.09 -13.90
CA LEU A 78 -18.18 -45.88 -14.74
C LEU A 78 -18.93 -44.59 -14.38
N VAL A 79 -19.03 -44.23 -13.10
CA VAL A 79 -19.61 -42.95 -12.66
C VAL A 79 -18.78 -41.74 -13.14
N ARG A 80 -17.44 -41.84 -13.19
CA ARG A 80 -16.58 -40.76 -13.74
C ARG A 80 -16.72 -40.67 -15.26
N GLU A 81 -16.66 -41.78 -15.97
CA GLU A 81 -16.85 -41.82 -17.43
C GLU A 81 -18.24 -41.31 -17.82
N ASN A 82 -19.30 -41.65 -17.08
CA ASN A 82 -20.65 -41.14 -17.30
C ASN A 82 -20.73 -39.62 -17.09
N ASN A 83 -20.12 -39.09 -16.01
CA ASN A 83 -20.03 -37.65 -15.75
C ASN A 83 -19.23 -36.91 -16.85
N GLU A 84 -18.13 -37.48 -17.32
CA GLU A 84 -17.31 -36.91 -18.41
C GLU A 84 -18.06 -36.90 -19.75
N LEU A 85 -18.77 -37.99 -20.08
CA LEU A 85 -19.67 -38.07 -21.24
C LEU A 85 -20.82 -37.07 -21.15
N HIS A 86 -21.44 -36.91 -19.98
CA HIS A 86 -22.50 -35.93 -19.73
C HIS A 86 -21.99 -34.49 -19.90
N VAL A 87 -20.79 -34.18 -19.41
CA VAL A 87 -20.10 -32.89 -19.66
C VAL A 87 -19.75 -32.71 -21.14
N GLY A 88 -19.38 -33.77 -21.85
CA GLY A 88 -19.17 -33.76 -23.30
C GLY A 88 -20.45 -33.45 -24.08
N LEU A 89 -21.57 -34.07 -23.71
CA LEU A 89 -22.89 -33.82 -24.29
C LEU A 89 -23.39 -32.39 -24.00
N LEU A 90 -23.16 -31.86 -22.79
CA LEU A 90 -23.45 -30.47 -22.46
C LEU A 90 -22.67 -29.51 -23.36
N LYS A 91 -21.35 -29.70 -23.51
CA LYS A 91 -20.51 -28.89 -24.41
C LYS A 91 -20.99 -28.97 -25.86
N LEU A 92 -21.29 -30.16 -26.39
CA LEU A 92 -21.85 -30.33 -27.74
C LEU A 92 -23.20 -29.62 -27.92
N ARG A 93 -24.05 -29.61 -26.88
CA ARG A 93 -25.32 -28.88 -26.87
C ARG A 93 -25.10 -27.37 -26.89
N GLU A 94 -24.22 -26.86 -26.03
CA GLU A 94 -23.81 -25.46 -25.98
C GLU A 94 -23.19 -24.99 -27.30
N GLU A 95 -22.33 -25.79 -27.94
CA GLU A 95 -21.74 -25.44 -29.23
C GLU A 95 -22.79 -25.42 -30.36
N LYS A 96 -23.71 -26.39 -30.38
CA LYS A 96 -24.85 -26.44 -31.31
C LYS A 96 -25.76 -25.21 -31.15
N ASP A 97 -26.06 -24.83 -29.91
CA ASP A 97 -26.89 -23.65 -29.62
C ASP A 97 -26.12 -22.34 -29.88
N ARG A 98 -24.82 -22.27 -29.58
CA ARG A 98 -23.91 -21.17 -29.96
C ARG A 98 -23.85 -20.96 -31.48
N VAL A 99 -23.92 -22.03 -32.28
CA VAL A 99 -24.02 -21.95 -33.75
C VAL A 99 -25.38 -21.38 -34.17
N LYS A 100 -26.50 -21.83 -33.56
CA LYS A 100 -27.83 -21.24 -33.80
C LYS A 100 -27.86 -19.75 -33.44
N LEU A 101 -27.37 -19.35 -32.27
CA LEU A 101 -27.32 -17.95 -31.85
C LEU A 101 -26.44 -17.12 -32.79
N LYS A 102 -25.28 -17.61 -33.22
CA LYS A 102 -24.45 -16.92 -34.24
C LYS A 102 -25.19 -16.75 -35.58
N ALA A 103 -26.00 -17.71 -35.99
CA ALA A 103 -26.85 -17.56 -37.19
C ALA A 103 -28.00 -16.56 -36.98
N TYR A 104 -28.60 -16.51 -35.79
CA TYR A 104 -29.67 -15.58 -35.45
C TYR A 104 -29.18 -14.13 -35.31
N ILE A 105 -28.05 -13.91 -34.62
CA ILE A 105 -27.37 -12.62 -34.53
C ILE A 105 -27.06 -12.09 -35.94
N ARG A 106 -26.50 -12.92 -36.83
CA ARG A 106 -26.26 -12.53 -38.23
C ARG A 106 -27.53 -12.08 -38.95
N LYS A 107 -28.70 -12.73 -38.73
CA LYS A 107 -29.96 -12.26 -39.33
C LYS A 107 -30.35 -10.88 -38.81
N LEU A 108 -30.34 -10.70 -37.48
CA LEU A 108 -30.62 -9.41 -36.85
C LEU A 108 -29.65 -8.31 -37.30
N ASP A 109 -28.37 -8.62 -37.55
CA ASP A 109 -27.39 -7.67 -38.10
C ASP A 109 -27.75 -7.21 -39.53
N HIS A 110 -28.26 -8.11 -40.38
CA HIS A 110 -28.73 -7.78 -41.73
C HIS A 110 -30.01 -6.94 -41.65
N GLU A 111 -31.02 -7.41 -40.91
CA GLU A 111 -32.28 -6.68 -40.67
C GLU A 111 -32.04 -5.27 -40.10
N THR A 112 -31.11 -5.15 -39.15
CA THR A 112 -30.66 -3.86 -38.58
C THR A 112 -29.95 -2.98 -39.61
N SER A 113 -29.22 -3.57 -40.55
CA SER A 113 -28.54 -2.82 -41.63
C SER A 113 -29.53 -2.32 -42.68
N ASP A 114 -30.53 -3.14 -43.04
CA ASP A 114 -31.62 -2.76 -43.94
C ASP A 114 -32.50 -1.66 -43.33
N LEU A 115 -32.84 -1.78 -42.04
CA LEU A 115 -33.55 -0.73 -41.30
C LEU A 115 -32.75 0.58 -41.20
N LYS A 116 -31.42 0.50 -41.04
CA LYS A 116 -30.53 1.69 -41.10
C LYS A 116 -30.48 2.31 -42.50
N PHE A 117 -30.48 1.50 -43.56
CA PHE A 117 -30.54 1.99 -44.94
C PHE A 117 -31.87 2.70 -45.23
N LEU A 118 -32.99 2.08 -44.85
CA LEU A 118 -34.33 2.63 -45.00
C LEU A 118 -34.52 3.93 -44.19
N ASN A 119 -34.02 3.97 -42.95
CA ASN A 119 -34.04 5.18 -42.12
C ASN A 119 -33.24 6.32 -42.77
N ASN A 120 -32.02 6.05 -43.26
CA ASN A 120 -31.23 7.03 -44.01
C ASN A 120 -31.97 7.54 -45.26
N GLN A 121 -32.68 6.66 -45.99
CA GLN A 121 -33.50 7.06 -47.13
C GLN A 121 -34.64 8.00 -46.73
N TYR A 122 -35.36 7.71 -45.63
CA TYR A 122 -36.39 8.60 -45.10
C TYR A 122 -35.82 9.94 -44.61
N VAL A 123 -34.68 9.95 -43.90
CA VAL A 123 -33.98 11.19 -43.49
C VAL A 123 -33.60 12.02 -44.72
N HIS A 124 -33.11 11.39 -45.79
CA HIS A 124 -32.79 12.09 -47.03
C HIS A 124 -34.04 12.63 -47.74
N LYS A 125 -35.17 11.92 -47.67
CA LYS A 125 -36.47 12.39 -48.20
C LYS A 125 -37.01 13.58 -47.38
N VAL A 126 -36.91 13.54 -46.05
CA VAL A 126 -37.29 14.65 -45.16
C VAL A 126 -36.45 15.89 -45.48
N ARG A 127 -35.12 15.77 -45.56
CA ARG A 127 -34.23 16.90 -45.93
C ARG A 127 -34.56 17.48 -47.31
N SER A 128 -34.99 16.65 -48.26
CA SER A 128 -35.46 17.13 -49.57
C SER A 128 -36.74 17.97 -49.42
N LEU A 129 -37.73 17.47 -48.67
CA LEU A 129 -39.00 18.16 -48.45
C LEU A 129 -38.82 19.44 -47.61
N GLU A 130 -37.90 19.46 -46.66
CA GLU A 130 -37.50 20.67 -45.92
C GLU A 130 -36.87 21.72 -46.83
N LYS A 131 -36.02 21.30 -47.78
CA LYS A 131 -35.40 22.21 -48.77
C LYS A 131 -36.46 22.79 -49.71
N ASP A 132 -37.37 21.95 -50.21
CA ASP A 132 -38.50 22.38 -51.04
C ASP A 132 -39.45 23.30 -50.28
N SER A 133 -39.67 23.03 -48.99
CA SER A 133 -40.48 23.88 -48.09
C SER A 133 -39.81 25.24 -47.89
N LYS A 134 -38.52 25.28 -47.55
CA LYS A 134 -37.73 26.53 -47.44
C LYS A 134 -37.75 27.34 -48.73
N ALA A 135 -37.52 26.72 -49.88
CA ALA A 135 -37.60 27.39 -51.18
C ALA A 135 -39.01 27.97 -51.47
N LYS A 136 -40.08 27.27 -51.06
CA LYS A 136 -41.46 27.80 -51.12
C LYS A 136 -41.67 28.96 -50.15
N THR A 137 -41.16 28.89 -48.91
CA THR A 137 -41.23 29.98 -47.93
C THR A 137 -40.48 31.22 -48.39
N GLU A 138 -39.24 31.07 -48.87
CA GLU A 138 -38.44 32.13 -49.49
C GLU A 138 -39.17 32.74 -50.70
N ARG A 139 -39.81 31.91 -51.54
CA ARG A 139 -40.60 32.40 -52.66
C ARG A 139 -41.85 33.17 -52.22
N ILE A 140 -42.54 32.71 -51.18
CA ILE A 140 -43.65 33.43 -50.55
C ILE A 140 -43.16 34.77 -49.97
N GLN A 141 -41.98 34.81 -49.36
CA GLN A 141 -41.39 36.03 -48.82
C GLN A 141 -41.01 37.02 -49.92
N GLN A 142 -40.34 36.58 -50.99
CA GLN A 142 -40.07 37.40 -52.19
C GLN A 142 -41.36 37.97 -52.81
N LEU A 143 -42.44 37.19 -52.84
CA LEU A 143 -43.73 37.64 -53.36
C LEU A 143 -44.40 38.65 -52.41
N GLN A 144 -44.27 38.48 -51.09
CA GLN A 144 -44.74 39.46 -50.10
C GLN A 144 -43.94 40.77 -50.17
N GLU A 145 -42.61 40.72 -50.29
CA GLU A 145 -41.76 41.91 -50.45
C GLU A 145 -42.11 42.70 -51.72
N LYS A 146 -42.32 42.00 -52.85
CA LYS A 146 -42.80 42.64 -54.10
C LYS A 146 -44.21 43.19 -53.98
N ASN A 147 -45.08 42.55 -53.20
CA ASN A 147 -46.43 43.07 -52.92
C ASN A 147 -46.38 44.35 -52.05
N MET A 148 -45.47 44.43 -51.08
CA MET A 148 -45.22 45.62 -50.25
C MET A 148 -44.65 46.83 -51.00
N GLN A 149 -44.27 46.66 -52.28
CA GLN A 149 -43.74 47.73 -53.14
C GLN A 149 -44.79 48.27 -54.14
N ALA A 150 -46.04 47.79 -54.08
CA ALA A 150 -47.14 48.25 -54.92
C ALA A 150 -47.69 49.63 -54.48
N VAL A 151 -47.09 50.71 -54.99
CA VAL A 151 -47.55 52.09 -54.73
C VAL A 151 -48.62 52.53 -55.72
N VAL A 152 -49.89 52.56 -55.28
CA VAL A 152 -50.98 53.18 -56.03
C VAL A 152 -50.86 54.71 -55.93
N GLN A 153 -50.65 55.39 -57.06
CA GLN A 153 -50.67 56.85 -57.11
C GLN A 153 -52.11 57.37 -57.20
N THR A 154 -52.49 58.28 -56.30
CA THR A 154 -53.71 59.09 -56.43
C THR A 154 -53.34 60.58 -56.55
N PRO A 155 -54.11 61.42 -57.27
CA PRO A 155 -53.72 62.82 -57.53
C PRO A 155 -53.94 63.72 -56.30
N GLY A 156 -53.07 63.60 -55.28
CA GLY A 156 -53.28 64.23 -53.97
C GLY A 156 -52.04 64.73 -53.23
N GLY A 157 -50.84 64.66 -53.82
CA GLY A 157 -49.62 65.36 -53.35
C GLY A 157 -49.02 64.97 -51.98
N LYS A 158 -49.73 64.21 -51.13
CA LYS A 158 -49.30 63.85 -49.78
C LYS A 158 -49.12 62.34 -49.66
N LYS A 159 -47.86 61.90 -49.51
CA LYS A 159 -47.53 60.49 -49.25
C LYS A 159 -48.01 60.10 -47.86
N HIS A 160 -48.93 59.14 -47.77
CA HIS A 160 -49.25 58.43 -46.53
C HIS A 160 -49.02 56.93 -46.75
N SER A 161 -48.22 56.34 -45.87
CA SER A 161 -48.04 54.89 -45.83
C SER A 161 -49.31 54.28 -45.26
N ILE A 162 -50.09 53.57 -46.08
CA ILE A 162 -51.24 52.81 -45.60
C ILE A 162 -50.68 51.57 -44.88
N PRO A 163 -50.95 51.37 -43.59
CA PRO A 163 -50.50 50.16 -42.91
C PRO A 163 -51.25 48.95 -43.47
N PHE A 164 -50.55 48.11 -44.24
CA PHE A 164 -51.09 46.88 -44.82
C PHE A 164 -51.44 45.86 -43.73
N ARG A 165 -52.64 46.01 -43.17
CA ARG A 165 -53.29 44.98 -42.36
C ARG A 165 -53.45 43.75 -43.23
N ARG A 166 -52.64 42.70 -42.97
CA ARG A 166 -52.70 41.42 -43.71
C ARG A 166 -54.16 40.96 -43.78
N GLN A 167 -54.74 40.98 -44.97
CA GLN A 167 -56.11 40.56 -45.21
C GLN A 167 -56.18 39.05 -44.93
N ARG A 168 -56.76 38.68 -43.79
CA ARG A 168 -57.10 37.29 -43.51
C ARG A 168 -58.22 36.88 -44.47
N MET A 169 -57.83 36.26 -45.58
CA MET A 169 -58.72 35.39 -46.33
C MET A 169 -59.13 34.26 -45.39
N GLN A 170 -60.36 34.29 -44.90
CA GLN A 170 -61.02 33.08 -44.44
C GLN A 170 -61.33 32.29 -45.70
N ILE A 171 -60.66 31.14 -45.85
CA ILE A 171 -61.04 30.13 -46.85
C ILE A 171 -62.05 29.25 -46.15
N ASP A 172 -63.26 29.78 -46.03
CA ASP A 172 -64.43 28.95 -45.88
C ASP A 172 -64.69 28.33 -47.27
N GLU A 173 -64.96 27.01 -47.30
CA GLU A 173 -65.14 26.19 -48.51
C GLU A 173 -63.86 25.86 -49.33
N LEU A 174 -63.55 24.55 -49.42
CA LEU A 174 -62.63 23.98 -50.40
C LEU A 174 -63.47 23.37 -51.53
N ILE A 175 -63.28 23.89 -52.75
CA ILE A 175 -63.94 23.51 -54.02
C ILE A 175 -65.36 24.12 -54.22
N PRO A 176 -65.52 25.10 -55.13
CA PRO A 176 -66.83 25.65 -55.50
C PRO A 176 -67.69 24.66 -56.30
N HIS A 177 -69.02 24.81 -56.18
CA HIS A 177 -69.97 24.12 -57.06
C HIS A 177 -69.89 24.62 -58.52
N SER A 178 -69.76 23.70 -59.49
CA SER A 178 -69.85 23.99 -60.93
C SER A 178 -71.06 23.30 -61.58
N SER A 179 -72.15 24.04 -61.78
CA SER A 179 -73.38 23.52 -62.38
C SER A 179 -73.44 23.73 -63.89
N GLY A 180 -72.94 22.73 -64.65
CA GLY A 180 -73.14 22.58 -66.11
C GLY A 180 -72.31 23.51 -67.03
N PRO A 181 -72.45 23.39 -68.36
CA PRO A 181 -73.25 22.42 -69.13
C PRO A 181 -72.41 21.32 -69.81
N THR A 182 -73.05 20.22 -70.20
CA THR A 182 -72.38 19.05 -70.82
C THR A 182 -72.11 19.25 -72.32
N GLN A 183 -70.85 19.10 -72.75
CA GLN A 183 -70.49 18.68 -74.12
C GLN A 183 -69.30 17.70 -74.10
N PRO A 184 -69.15 16.82 -75.11
CA PRO A 184 -68.49 15.53 -74.92
C PRO A 184 -66.99 15.53 -75.26
N VAL A 185 -66.23 14.76 -74.47
CA VAL A 185 -64.90 14.22 -74.81
C VAL A 185 -64.94 12.73 -74.48
N ALA A 186 -64.30 11.90 -75.31
CA ALA A 186 -64.45 10.45 -75.28
C ALA A 186 -63.98 9.79 -73.97
N GLN A 187 -64.68 8.73 -73.57
CA GLN A 187 -64.18 7.76 -72.60
C GLN A 187 -63.04 6.95 -73.25
N PRO A 188 -61.87 6.81 -72.61
CA PRO A 188 -61.01 5.64 -72.80
C PRO A 188 -61.69 4.41 -72.19
N ASP A 189 -61.43 3.23 -72.75
CA ASP A 189 -62.11 1.99 -72.36
C ASP A 189 -61.87 1.57 -70.91
N ASP A 190 -62.84 0.85 -70.34
CA ASP A 190 -62.85 0.36 -68.97
C ASP A 190 -61.73 -0.70 -68.76
N PRO A 191 -60.74 -0.46 -67.88
CA PRO A 191 -59.64 -1.40 -67.65
C PRO A 191 -60.02 -2.60 -66.77
N TYR A 192 -61.31 -2.80 -66.43
CA TYR A 192 -61.80 -3.98 -65.69
C TYR A 192 -62.55 -5.00 -66.55
N ILE A 193 -62.21 -5.12 -67.83
CA ILE A 193 -62.28 -6.44 -68.50
C ILE A 193 -60.96 -7.17 -68.21
N ALA A 194 -60.83 -7.65 -66.98
CA ALA A 194 -59.82 -8.66 -66.67
C ALA A 194 -60.19 -9.94 -67.43
N ASP A 195 -59.36 -10.38 -68.38
CA ASP A 195 -59.62 -11.62 -69.10
C ASP A 195 -59.67 -12.77 -68.10
N LEU A 196 -60.85 -13.38 -67.98
CA LEU A 196 -61.10 -14.41 -66.99
C LEU A 196 -60.28 -15.68 -67.27
N LEU A 197 -59.81 -15.87 -68.51
CA LEU A 197 -58.81 -16.87 -68.86
C LEU A 197 -57.45 -16.48 -68.31
N GLN A 198 -56.98 -15.24 -68.50
CA GLN A 198 -55.67 -14.82 -68.00
C GLN A 198 -55.61 -14.81 -66.45
N VAL A 199 -56.67 -14.37 -65.77
CA VAL A 199 -56.75 -14.47 -64.29
C VAL A 199 -56.79 -15.93 -63.82
N ALA A 200 -57.42 -16.82 -64.59
CA ALA A 200 -57.40 -18.26 -64.30
C ALA A 200 -56.01 -18.88 -64.58
N ASP A 201 -55.33 -18.50 -65.66
CA ASP A 201 -54.00 -18.98 -66.04
C ASP A 201 -52.93 -18.49 -65.06
N ASP A 202 -52.95 -17.22 -64.67
CA ASP A 202 -52.12 -16.66 -63.60
C ASP A 202 -52.34 -17.44 -62.29
N ARG A 203 -53.60 -17.71 -61.93
CA ARG A 203 -53.94 -18.48 -60.72
C ARG A 203 -53.56 -19.97 -60.83
N ILE A 204 -53.63 -20.57 -62.02
CA ILE A 204 -53.12 -21.91 -62.30
C ILE A 204 -51.59 -21.92 -62.18
N GLN A 205 -50.90 -20.87 -62.63
CA GLN A 205 -49.46 -20.73 -62.52
C GLN A 205 -49.00 -20.53 -61.07
N GLU A 206 -49.72 -19.73 -60.26
CA GLU A 206 -49.52 -19.66 -58.81
C GLU A 206 -49.68 -21.04 -58.15
N LEU A 207 -50.76 -21.76 -58.44
CA LEU A 207 -51.01 -23.08 -57.87
C LEU A 207 -49.98 -24.12 -58.34
N GLN A 208 -49.44 -24.02 -59.55
CA GLN A 208 -48.31 -24.83 -60.01
C GLN A 208 -47.00 -24.49 -59.27
N GLN A 209 -46.75 -23.21 -58.99
CA GLN A 209 -45.61 -22.78 -58.17
C GLN A 209 -45.74 -23.29 -56.73
N ASP A 210 -46.91 -23.19 -56.10
CA ASP A 210 -47.14 -23.77 -54.77
C ASP A 210 -47.05 -25.30 -54.77
N ILE A 211 -47.55 -26.00 -55.80
CA ILE A 211 -47.38 -27.46 -55.93
C ILE A 211 -45.90 -27.86 -56.08
N THR A 212 -45.09 -27.12 -56.86
CA THR A 212 -43.65 -27.42 -57.00
C THR A 212 -42.86 -27.10 -55.74
N LYS A 213 -43.22 -26.02 -55.03
CA LYS A 213 -42.68 -25.66 -53.72
C LYS A 213 -43.01 -26.72 -52.65
N LEU A 214 -44.27 -27.15 -52.57
CA LEU A 214 -44.71 -28.22 -51.66
C LEU A 214 -44.06 -29.57 -51.99
N LYS A 215 -43.79 -29.87 -53.27
CA LYS A 215 -42.98 -31.05 -53.66
C LYS A 215 -41.54 -30.94 -53.16
N LEU A 216 -40.89 -29.80 -53.34
CA LEU A 216 -39.53 -29.58 -52.83
C LEU A 216 -39.47 -29.66 -51.29
N ASP A 217 -40.46 -29.11 -50.58
CA ASP A 217 -40.53 -29.20 -49.12
C ASP A 217 -40.87 -30.61 -48.62
N LEU A 218 -41.68 -31.38 -49.37
CA LEU A 218 -41.89 -32.81 -49.13
C LEU A 218 -40.62 -33.64 -49.36
N GLU A 219 -39.87 -33.38 -50.43
CA GLU A 219 -38.57 -34.04 -50.71
C GLU A 219 -37.54 -33.71 -49.61
N ARG A 220 -37.48 -32.46 -49.15
CA ARG A 220 -36.65 -32.05 -48.00
C ARG A 220 -37.07 -32.78 -46.72
N ALA A 221 -38.37 -32.87 -46.44
CA ALA A 221 -38.89 -33.59 -45.27
C ALA A 221 -38.57 -35.09 -45.35
N GLN A 222 -38.75 -35.73 -46.52
CA GLN A 222 -38.37 -37.13 -46.75
C GLN A 222 -36.85 -37.35 -46.62
N GLY A 223 -36.02 -36.41 -47.07
CA GLY A 223 -34.57 -36.43 -46.85
C GLY A 223 -34.21 -36.36 -45.36
N GLY A 224 -34.87 -35.48 -44.60
CA GLY A 224 -34.74 -35.39 -43.15
C GLY A 224 -35.17 -36.68 -42.43
N ILE A 225 -36.31 -37.26 -42.81
CA ILE A 225 -36.80 -38.53 -42.27
C ILE A 225 -35.81 -39.67 -42.57
N LYS A 226 -35.28 -39.77 -43.79
CA LYS A 226 -34.25 -40.76 -44.14
C LYS A 226 -32.99 -40.60 -43.30
N HIS A 227 -32.52 -39.38 -43.09
CA HIS A 227 -31.34 -39.13 -42.24
C HIS A 227 -31.59 -39.49 -40.77
N LEU A 228 -32.78 -39.18 -40.23
CA LEU A 228 -33.18 -39.58 -38.89
C LEU A 228 -33.32 -41.10 -38.77
N HIS A 229 -33.83 -41.79 -39.79
CA HIS A 229 -33.94 -43.26 -39.80
C HIS A 229 -32.56 -43.92 -39.76
N ILE A 230 -31.58 -43.40 -40.51
CA ILE A 230 -30.19 -43.86 -40.46
C ILE A 230 -29.59 -43.62 -39.07
N GLN A 231 -29.83 -42.46 -38.43
CA GLN A 231 -29.37 -42.20 -37.05
C GLN A 231 -30.04 -43.12 -36.02
N VAL A 232 -31.29 -43.52 -36.23
CA VAL A 232 -31.98 -44.51 -35.39
C VAL A 232 -31.35 -45.89 -35.60
N GLU A 233 -31.19 -46.35 -36.85
CA GLU A 233 -30.48 -47.59 -37.16
C GLU A 233 -29.06 -47.67 -36.57
N GLU A 234 -28.30 -46.57 -36.62
CA GLU A 234 -26.95 -46.48 -36.03
C GLU A 234 -27.01 -46.56 -34.49
N ARG A 235 -28.00 -45.91 -33.87
CA ARG A 235 -28.25 -46.03 -32.42
C ARG A 235 -28.67 -47.44 -32.03
N ASP A 236 -29.54 -48.09 -32.79
CA ASP A 236 -30.06 -49.42 -32.48
C ASP A 236 -28.97 -50.49 -32.59
N LYS A 237 -28.08 -50.36 -33.59
CA LYS A 237 -26.87 -51.20 -33.72
C LYS A 237 -25.91 -51.00 -32.54
N GLU A 238 -25.78 -49.78 -32.02
CA GLU A 238 -24.98 -49.49 -30.83
C GLU A 238 -25.67 -49.95 -29.53
N ILE A 239 -27.00 -49.86 -29.44
CA ILE A 239 -27.79 -50.41 -28.34
C ILE A 239 -27.66 -51.93 -28.31
N GLU A 240 -27.72 -52.62 -29.45
CA GLU A 240 -27.41 -54.06 -29.52
C GLU A 240 -25.98 -54.35 -29.06
N ARG A 241 -24.98 -53.57 -29.51
CA ARG A 241 -23.56 -53.76 -29.14
C ARG A 241 -23.36 -53.61 -27.64
N LEU A 242 -23.96 -52.59 -27.03
CA LEU A 242 -23.92 -52.35 -25.59
C LEU A 242 -24.69 -53.43 -24.82
N SER A 243 -25.85 -53.85 -25.30
CA SER A 243 -26.66 -54.91 -24.68
C SER A 243 -25.89 -56.23 -24.64
N ARG A 244 -25.27 -56.64 -25.76
CA ARG A 244 -24.39 -57.82 -25.84
C ARG A 244 -23.14 -57.73 -24.95
N ALA A 245 -22.71 -56.51 -24.58
CA ALA A 245 -21.57 -56.27 -23.69
C ALA A 245 -21.96 -56.14 -22.21
N LEU A 246 -23.26 -56.05 -21.91
CA LEU A 246 -23.83 -55.97 -20.55
C LEU A 246 -24.51 -57.27 -20.13
N ASP A 247 -24.95 -58.10 -21.07
CA ASP A 247 -25.60 -59.39 -20.79
C ASP A 247 -24.66 -60.34 -20.04
N GLY A 248 -25.17 -60.97 -18.98
CA GLY A 248 -24.39 -61.73 -17.99
C GLY A 248 -23.47 -60.91 -17.06
N GLY A 249 -23.20 -59.64 -17.37
CA GLY A 249 -22.28 -58.77 -16.64
C GLY A 249 -20.79 -59.10 -16.82
N ARG A 250 -19.91 -58.22 -16.30
CA ARG A 250 -18.45 -58.45 -16.34
C ARG A 250 -18.03 -59.52 -15.30
N PRO A 251 -17.34 -60.61 -15.70
CA PRO A 251 -16.85 -61.62 -14.76
C PRO A 251 -15.85 -61.04 -13.76
N TYR A 252 -15.91 -61.49 -12.50
CA TYR A 252 -15.06 -61.01 -11.41
C TYR A 252 -13.56 -61.06 -11.76
N ASP A 253 -13.10 -62.17 -12.37
CA ASP A 253 -11.69 -62.36 -12.72
C ASP A 253 -11.17 -61.29 -13.69
N VAL A 254 -12.03 -60.84 -14.63
CA VAL A 254 -11.70 -59.77 -15.59
C VAL A 254 -11.61 -58.43 -14.89
N ILE A 255 -12.57 -58.11 -14.00
CA ILE A 255 -12.55 -56.85 -13.22
C ILE A 255 -11.36 -56.83 -12.25
N SER A 256 -11.03 -57.98 -11.65
CA SER A 256 -9.87 -58.12 -10.77
C SER A 256 -8.55 -57.91 -11.53
N LEU A 257 -8.42 -58.45 -12.76
CA LEU A 257 -7.27 -58.17 -13.63
C LEU A 257 -7.22 -56.72 -14.09
N GLU A 258 -8.34 -56.10 -14.48
CA GLU A 258 -8.39 -54.68 -14.84
C GLU A 258 -8.00 -53.79 -13.65
N ALA A 259 -8.55 -54.05 -12.44
CA ALA A 259 -8.21 -53.30 -11.23
C ALA A 259 -6.72 -53.45 -10.85
N GLN A 260 -6.15 -54.65 -10.97
CA GLN A 260 -4.72 -54.87 -10.75
C GLN A 260 -3.87 -54.18 -11.82
N THR A 261 -4.31 -54.18 -13.08
CA THR A 261 -3.63 -53.48 -14.18
C THR A 261 -3.64 -51.97 -13.97
N ILE A 262 -4.77 -51.39 -13.59
CA ILE A 262 -4.91 -49.96 -13.21
C ILE A 262 -4.02 -49.62 -12.00
N SER A 263 -3.81 -50.55 -11.06
CA SER A 263 -2.87 -50.36 -9.95
C SER A 263 -1.41 -50.34 -10.43
N ASN A 264 -1.04 -51.23 -11.35
CA ASN A 264 0.27 -51.25 -11.99
C ASN A 264 0.51 -49.98 -12.83
N GLU A 265 -0.50 -49.50 -13.58
CA GLU A 265 -0.43 -48.24 -14.35
C GLU A 265 -0.20 -47.03 -13.44
N LYS A 266 -0.88 -46.96 -12.28
CA LYS A 266 -0.63 -45.91 -11.28
C LYS A 266 0.80 -45.95 -10.73
N LEU A 267 1.34 -47.15 -10.49
CA LEU A 267 2.73 -47.31 -10.07
C LEU A 267 3.71 -46.87 -11.17
N ILE A 268 3.46 -47.24 -12.43
CA ILE A 268 4.24 -46.80 -13.59
C ILE A 268 4.17 -45.27 -13.75
N ALA A 269 3.00 -44.66 -13.61
CA ALA A 269 2.83 -43.21 -13.67
C ALA A 269 3.59 -42.49 -12.54
N HIS A 270 3.59 -43.04 -11.32
CA HIS A 270 4.36 -42.49 -10.20
C HIS A 270 5.88 -42.60 -10.43
N LEU A 271 6.35 -43.73 -10.95
CA LEU A 271 7.76 -43.93 -11.34
C LEU A 271 8.17 -43.00 -12.48
N ASN A 272 7.30 -42.77 -13.47
CA ASN A 272 7.55 -41.82 -14.56
C ASN A 272 7.68 -40.38 -14.02
N LEU A 273 6.80 -39.94 -13.11
CA LEU A 273 6.91 -38.63 -12.47
C LEU A 273 8.21 -38.48 -11.67
N GLN A 274 8.66 -39.55 -11.01
CA GLN A 274 9.97 -39.59 -10.34
C GLN A 274 11.13 -39.49 -11.34
N ILE A 275 11.04 -40.16 -12.50
CA ILE A 275 12.01 -40.08 -13.58
C ILE A 275 12.05 -38.65 -14.18
N GLU A 276 10.90 -38.01 -14.39
CA GLU A 276 10.81 -36.62 -14.87
C GLU A 276 11.48 -35.64 -13.90
N TYR A 277 11.21 -35.77 -12.59
CA TYR A 277 11.88 -34.96 -11.57
C TYR A 277 13.41 -35.18 -11.55
N LEU A 278 13.86 -36.43 -11.70
CA LEU A 278 15.29 -36.76 -11.81
C LEU A 278 15.92 -36.24 -13.11
N GLN A 279 15.18 -36.20 -14.22
CA GLN A 279 15.63 -35.57 -15.46
C GLN A 279 15.70 -34.05 -15.36
N GLU A 280 14.72 -33.39 -14.73
CA GLU A 280 14.71 -31.93 -14.58
C GLU A 280 15.79 -31.44 -13.60
N THR A 281 16.02 -32.17 -12.50
CA THR A 281 17.14 -31.91 -11.59
C THR A 281 18.49 -32.16 -12.28
N ASN A 282 18.63 -33.21 -13.12
CA ASN A 282 19.83 -33.41 -13.95
C ASN A 282 20.03 -32.26 -14.96
N ARG A 283 19.01 -31.85 -15.73
CA ARG A 283 19.10 -30.68 -16.65
C ARG A 283 19.51 -29.40 -15.92
N THR A 284 18.99 -29.20 -14.70
CA THR A 284 19.35 -28.07 -13.84
C THR A 284 20.81 -28.13 -13.38
N LEU A 285 21.34 -29.34 -13.12
CA LEU A 285 22.76 -29.55 -12.80
C LEU A 285 23.65 -29.38 -14.04
N GLU A 286 23.24 -29.87 -15.20
CA GLU A 286 23.93 -29.67 -16.49
C GLU A 286 24.04 -28.18 -16.83
N GLN A 287 22.96 -27.41 -16.72
CA GLN A 287 22.97 -25.95 -16.90
C GLN A 287 23.91 -25.25 -15.90
N LYS A 288 23.94 -25.69 -14.63
CA LYS A 288 24.88 -25.16 -13.62
C LYS A 288 26.33 -25.50 -13.97
N VAL A 289 26.60 -26.70 -14.47
CA VAL A 289 27.94 -27.12 -14.92
C VAL A 289 28.37 -26.30 -16.14
N GLN A 290 27.50 -26.10 -17.13
CA GLN A 290 27.76 -25.25 -18.30
C GLN A 290 28.02 -23.79 -17.88
N GLY A 291 27.21 -23.21 -17.00
CA GLY A 291 27.44 -21.86 -16.48
C GLY A 291 28.73 -21.70 -15.67
N LEU A 292 29.16 -22.75 -14.95
CA LEU A 292 30.47 -22.78 -14.28
C LEU A 292 31.63 -22.96 -15.26
N GLN A 293 31.46 -23.73 -16.33
CA GLN A 293 32.43 -23.88 -17.41
C GLN A 293 32.61 -22.56 -18.18
N GLN A 294 31.52 -21.86 -18.48
CA GLN A 294 31.57 -20.53 -19.11
C GLN A 294 32.31 -19.53 -18.21
N ARG A 295 31.91 -19.39 -16.94
CA ARG A 295 32.61 -18.49 -15.98
C ARG A 295 34.09 -18.84 -15.80
N LYS A 296 34.46 -20.12 -15.87
CA LYS A 296 35.87 -20.55 -15.88
C LYS A 296 36.59 -20.08 -17.15
N GLN A 297 35.94 -20.15 -18.31
CA GLN A 297 36.49 -19.66 -19.57
C GLN A 297 36.66 -18.14 -19.54
N ASP A 298 35.62 -17.41 -19.12
CA ASP A 298 35.61 -15.94 -19.01
C ASP A 298 36.75 -15.45 -18.08
N ALA A 299 36.88 -16.04 -16.89
CA ALA A 299 37.97 -15.75 -15.96
C ALA A 299 39.35 -16.18 -16.51
N SER A 300 39.42 -17.22 -17.34
CA SER A 300 40.67 -17.64 -17.99
C SER A 300 41.09 -16.67 -19.09
N THR A 301 40.15 -15.99 -19.76
CA THR A 301 40.45 -14.89 -20.69
C THR A 301 40.86 -13.62 -19.94
N GLU A 302 40.16 -13.25 -18.86
CA GLU A 302 40.54 -12.10 -18.02
C GLU A 302 41.96 -12.26 -17.44
N VAL A 303 42.32 -13.47 -16.97
CA VAL A 303 43.69 -13.78 -16.51
C VAL A 303 44.72 -13.69 -17.64
N ALA A 304 44.37 -14.06 -18.87
CA ALA A 304 45.26 -13.92 -20.03
C ALA A 304 45.46 -12.44 -20.41
N ASP A 305 44.40 -11.64 -20.45
CA ASP A 305 44.44 -10.21 -20.75
C ASP A 305 45.22 -9.44 -19.67
N LEU A 306 45.00 -9.75 -18.38
CA LEU A 306 45.79 -9.21 -17.27
C LEU A 306 47.25 -9.66 -17.33
N SER A 307 47.55 -10.89 -17.77
CA SER A 307 48.92 -11.35 -17.98
C SER A 307 49.61 -10.58 -19.13
N ALA A 308 48.90 -10.30 -20.22
CA ALA A 308 49.40 -9.47 -21.31
C ALA A 308 49.65 -8.03 -20.83
N LYS A 309 48.69 -7.45 -20.10
CA LYS A 309 48.81 -6.11 -19.49
C LYS A 309 50.02 -5.99 -18.56
N ASN A 310 50.26 -7.01 -17.72
CA ASN A 310 51.44 -7.07 -16.86
C ASN A 310 52.74 -7.21 -17.67
N GLN A 311 52.73 -7.92 -18.80
CA GLN A 311 53.88 -8.02 -19.70
C GLN A 311 54.17 -6.69 -20.44
N GLU A 312 53.14 -5.91 -20.80
CA GLU A 312 53.27 -4.53 -21.30
C GLU A 312 53.91 -3.64 -20.23
N LEU A 313 53.34 -3.62 -19.02
CA LEU A 313 53.84 -2.80 -17.90
C LEU A 313 55.28 -3.19 -17.49
N CYS A 314 55.65 -4.47 -17.56
CA CYS A 314 57.05 -4.87 -17.37
C CYS A 314 57.98 -4.32 -18.47
N GLN A 315 57.54 -4.24 -19.73
CA GLN A 315 58.32 -3.63 -20.80
C GLN A 315 58.46 -2.11 -20.57
N GLU A 316 57.37 -1.41 -20.24
CA GLU A 316 57.39 0.02 -19.90
C GLU A 316 58.32 0.31 -18.71
N LEU A 317 58.23 -0.48 -17.64
CA LEU A 317 59.12 -0.38 -16.48
C LEU A 317 60.59 -0.58 -16.89
N THR A 318 60.92 -1.60 -17.70
CA THR A 318 62.30 -1.75 -18.19
C THR A 318 62.75 -0.59 -19.07
N HIS A 319 61.87 0.04 -19.84
CA HIS A 319 62.21 1.23 -20.63
C HIS A 319 62.49 2.45 -19.74
N ILE A 320 61.67 2.68 -18.72
CA ILE A 320 61.88 3.69 -17.68
C ILE A 320 63.20 3.44 -16.94
N ASP A 321 63.53 2.18 -16.64
CA ASP A 321 64.75 1.79 -15.96
C ASP A 321 66.01 2.05 -16.82
N HIS A 322 65.92 1.91 -18.15
CA HIS A 322 66.98 2.34 -19.08
C HIS A 322 67.11 3.87 -19.16
N LEU A 323 65.98 4.59 -19.19
CA LEU A 323 65.95 6.06 -19.16
C LEU A 323 66.56 6.62 -17.85
N ALA A 324 66.22 6.04 -16.71
CA ALA A 324 66.80 6.39 -15.41
C ALA A 324 68.32 6.18 -15.40
N LYS A 325 68.79 5.01 -15.87
CA LYS A 325 70.22 4.71 -16.01
C LYS A 325 70.96 5.58 -17.04
N GLN A 326 70.26 6.21 -17.98
CA GLN A 326 70.86 7.21 -18.85
C GLN A 326 70.94 8.58 -18.16
N LEU A 327 69.85 9.03 -17.55
CA LEU A 327 69.82 10.28 -16.78
C LEU A 327 70.81 10.28 -15.60
N GLU A 328 71.06 9.12 -14.98
CA GLU A 328 72.06 8.97 -13.92
C GLU A 328 73.50 9.16 -14.46
N LYS A 329 73.83 8.57 -15.61
CA LYS A 329 75.12 8.82 -16.30
C LYS A 329 75.26 10.28 -16.75
N ASP A 330 74.20 10.85 -17.32
CA ASP A 330 74.20 12.24 -17.79
C ASP A 330 74.39 13.21 -16.61
N LYS A 331 73.75 12.92 -15.46
CA LYS A 331 73.95 13.63 -14.19
C LYS A 331 75.38 13.47 -13.67
N ASP A 332 75.92 12.26 -13.66
CA ASP A 332 77.26 12.00 -13.13
C ASP A 332 78.34 12.65 -13.99
N LEU A 333 78.16 12.69 -15.33
CA LEU A 333 78.99 13.47 -16.24
C LEU A 333 78.92 14.98 -15.94
N VAL A 334 77.72 15.51 -15.68
CA VAL A 334 77.53 16.92 -15.29
C VAL A 334 78.17 17.23 -13.93
N LEU A 335 78.10 16.30 -12.96
CA LEU A 335 78.79 16.42 -11.68
C LEU A 335 80.32 16.40 -11.86
N GLU A 336 80.86 15.50 -12.69
CA GLU A 336 82.29 15.45 -12.99
C GLU A 336 82.77 16.77 -13.65
N THR A 337 82.00 17.34 -14.58
CA THR A 337 82.33 18.67 -15.14
C THR A 337 82.24 19.79 -14.09
N ALA A 338 81.25 19.75 -13.19
CA ALA A 338 81.08 20.76 -12.15
C ALA A 338 82.18 20.66 -11.07
N ASP A 339 82.65 19.46 -10.74
CA ASP A 339 83.78 19.25 -9.82
C ASP A 339 85.11 19.66 -10.46
N LEU A 340 85.29 19.48 -11.78
CA LEU A 340 86.42 20.04 -12.52
C LEU A 340 86.40 21.59 -12.49
N GLU A 341 85.27 22.21 -12.80
CA GLU A 341 85.11 23.68 -12.69
C GLU A 341 85.35 24.18 -11.25
N LEU A 342 84.90 23.44 -10.23
CA LEU A 342 85.16 23.73 -8.82
C LEU A 342 86.64 23.54 -8.43
N GLN A 343 87.36 22.59 -9.03
CA GLN A 343 88.81 22.46 -8.84
C GLN A 343 89.55 23.63 -9.49
N GLU A 344 89.20 24.02 -10.72
CA GLU A 344 89.77 25.25 -11.32
C GLU A 344 89.45 26.49 -10.48
N ALA A 345 88.22 26.62 -9.98
CA ALA A 345 87.80 27.73 -9.13
C ALA A 345 88.55 27.77 -7.78
N LYS A 346 88.86 26.60 -7.19
CA LYS A 346 89.74 26.49 -6.01
C LYS A 346 91.16 26.95 -6.35
N VAL A 347 91.77 26.45 -7.42
CA VAL A 347 93.12 26.90 -7.85
C VAL A 347 93.17 28.41 -8.12
N ARG A 348 92.15 28.97 -8.79
CA ARG A 348 92.01 30.43 -8.99
C ARG A 348 91.87 31.19 -7.66
N LYS A 349 91.11 30.64 -6.70
CA LYS A 349 90.95 31.23 -5.36
C LYS A 349 92.25 31.19 -4.55
N ASP A 350 93.00 30.10 -4.61
CA ASP A 350 94.23 29.93 -3.84
C ASP A 350 95.35 30.82 -4.41
N GLN A 351 95.43 30.98 -5.74
CA GLN A 351 96.27 32.01 -6.39
C GLN A 351 95.88 33.44 -5.96
N LEU A 352 94.58 33.74 -5.85
CA LEU A 352 94.10 35.01 -5.30
C LEU A 352 94.43 35.15 -3.80
N GLY A 353 94.53 34.04 -3.06
CA GLY A 353 94.97 33.99 -1.67
C GLY A 353 96.46 34.35 -1.51
N GLU A 354 97.34 33.78 -2.34
CA GLU A 354 98.76 34.12 -2.37
C GLU A 354 98.98 35.60 -2.73
N LEU A 355 98.25 36.12 -3.73
CA LEU A 355 98.24 37.54 -4.08
C LEU A 355 97.71 38.43 -2.94
N ARG A 356 96.75 37.93 -2.13
CA ARG A 356 96.23 38.63 -0.96
C ARG A 356 97.25 38.68 0.16
N GLU A 357 97.93 37.58 0.47
CA GLU A 357 99.06 37.57 1.41
C GLU A 357 100.20 38.50 0.96
N GLN A 358 100.49 38.58 -0.35
CA GLN A 358 101.48 39.53 -0.88
C GLN A 358 101.03 40.98 -0.68
N ASN A 359 99.74 41.28 -0.90
CA ASN A 359 99.18 42.60 -0.62
C ASN A 359 99.16 42.93 0.88
N GLU A 360 98.78 42.00 1.76
CA GLU A 360 98.83 42.19 3.22
C GLU A 360 100.28 42.41 3.72
N LYS A 361 101.28 41.78 3.08
CA LYS A 361 102.71 42.06 3.33
C LYS A 361 103.15 43.44 2.82
N MET A 362 102.66 43.89 1.65
CA MET A 362 102.88 45.26 1.18
C MET A 362 102.16 46.31 2.04
N GLU A 363 100.98 46.00 2.56
CA GLU A 363 100.19 46.86 3.45
C GLU A 363 100.86 46.96 4.82
N GLY A 364 101.42 45.87 5.35
CA GLY A 364 102.30 45.89 6.52
C GLY A 364 103.55 46.76 6.32
N LEU A 365 104.19 46.69 5.13
CA LEU A 365 105.31 47.56 4.78
C LEU A 365 104.89 49.04 4.61
N MET A 366 103.72 49.32 4.03
CA MET A 366 103.16 50.67 3.97
C MET A 366 102.85 51.21 5.37
N ASN A 367 102.25 50.41 6.25
CA ASN A 367 101.98 50.80 7.63
C ASN A 367 103.28 51.12 8.40
N PHE A 368 104.35 50.34 8.23
CA PHE A 368 105.66 50.64 8.81
C PHE A 368 106.25 51.96 8.26
N LEU A 369 106.17 52.18 6.95
CA LEU A 369 106.60 53.43 6.31
C LEU A 369 105.71 54.63 6.73
N GLU A 370 104.42 54.42 6.98
CA GLU A 370 103.50 55.43 7.51
C GLU A 370 103.79 55.76 8.98
N GLU A 371 104.19 54.79 9.81
CA GLU A 371 104.64 55.03 11.19
C GLU A 371 106.00 55.74 11.24
N GLU A 372 106.94 55.41 10.34
CA GLU A 372 108.20 56.14 10.21
C GLU A 372 107.98 57.57 9.69
N LYS A 373 107.14 57.74 8.65
CA LYS A 373 106.65 59.04 8.17
C LYS A 373 105.99 59.84 9.29
N ARG A 374 105.17 59.21 10.14
CA ARG A 374 104.54 59.86 11.31
C ARG A 374 105.58 60.28 12.35
N ARG A 375 106.56 59.43 12.67
CA ARG A 375 107.71 59.79 13.53
C ARG A 375 108.57 60.92 12.96
N LEU A 376 108.68 61.02 11.63
CA LEU A 376 109.36 62.13 10.95
C LEU A 376 108.50 63.41 10.97
N GLN A 377 107.18 63.30 10.79
CA GLN A 377 106.24 64.42 10.96
C GLN A 377 106.24 64.94 12.39
N ASP A 378 106.17 64.08 13.43
CA ASP A 378 106.31 64.45 14.84
C ASP A 378 107.60 65.24 15.15
N LYS A 379 108.70 64.94 14.45
CA LYS A 379 109.97 65.67 14.57
C LYS A 379 109.93 67.01 13.83
N LEU A 380 109.29 67.06 12.66
CA LEU A 380 109.08 68.27 11.86
C LEU A 380 108.11 69.24 12.56
N GLU A 381 107.08 68.72 13.20
CA GLU A 381 106.11 69.51 13.97
C GLU A 381 106.77 70.13 15.21
N LYS A 382 107.54 69.35 15.97
CA LYS A 382 108.36 69.88 17.09
C LYS A 382 109.44 70.88 16.66
N MET A 383 109.99 70.77 15.45
CA MET A 383 110.90 71.77 14.90
C MET A 383 110.14 73.04 14.50
N THR A 384 109.00 72.90 13.82
CA THR A 384 108.19 74.05 13.40
C THR A 384 107.45 74.73 14.55
N ASP A 385 107.21 74.06 15.69
CA ASP A 385 106.72 74.71 16.91
C ASP A 385 107.80 75.58 17.58
N ALA A 386 109.06 75.15 17.55
CA ALA A 386 110.18 76.01 17.97
C ALA A 386 110.37 77.22 17.02
N ASP A 387 110.21 77.01 15.70
CA ASP A 387 110.16 78.14 14.75
C ASP A 387 108.92 79.04 14.98
N LYS A 388 107.77 78.50 15.41
CA LYS A 388 106.58 79.29 15.74
C LYS A 388 106.79 80.16 16.99
N GLU A 389 107.50 79.71 18.02
CA GLU A 389 107.86 80.59 19.15
C GLU A 389 108.78 81.74 18.70
N LEU A 390 109.78 81.45 17.86
CA LEU A 390 110.65 82.48 17.26
C LEU A 390 109.87 83.44 16.33
N VAL A 391 108.89 82.94 15.58
CA VAL A 391 108.01 83.77 14.73
C VAL A 391 107.07 84.63 15.57
N LEU A 392 106.52 84.12 16.69
CA LEU A 392 105.68 84.90 17.59
C LEU A 392 106.46 86.01 18.31
N GLU A 393 107.74 85.79 18.63
CA GLU A 393 108.64 86.84 19.11
C GLU A 393 108.91 87.91 18.03
N LEU A 394 109.05 87.50 16.76
CA LEU A 394 109.16 88.42 15.61
C LEU A 394 107.84 89.15 15.28
N GLU A 395 106.67 88.54 15.50
CA GLU A 395 105.37 89.16 15.28
C GLU A 395 104.99 90.14 16.40
N SER A 396 105.39 89.86 17.65
CA SER A 396 105.38 90.82 18.76
C SER A 396 106.14 92.12 18.40
N MET A 397 107.25 91.99 17.66
CA MET A 397 108.00 93.14 17.14
C MET A 397 107.35 93.78 15.90
N ARG A 398 106.69 93.00 15.03
CA ARG A 398 105.98 93.52 13.84
C ARG A 398 104.68 94.25 14.18
N SER A 399 104.04 93.92 15.30
CA SER A 399 102.86 94.61 15.85
C SER A 399 103.08 96.13 16.08
N LYS A 400 104.32 96.60 16.09
CA LYS A 400 104.68 98.02 16.24
C LYS A 400 104.76 98.81 14.92
N HIS A 401 104.71 98.18 13.73
CA HIS A 401 104.89 98.89 12.44
C HIS A 401 104.11 98.32 11.22
N GLY A 402 102.85 98.75 11.04
CA GLY A 402 102.38 99.30 9.73
C GLY A 402 101.69 98.44 8.64
N VAL A 403 100.48 98.91 8.25
CA VAL A 403 99.95 99.05 6.86
C VAL A 403 99.22 97.88 6.14
N CYS A 404 97.88 97.98 6.13
CA CYS A 404 96.87 97.76 5.04
C CYS A 404 96.77 96.49 4.16
N GLY A 405 95.52 95.99 3.96
CA GLY A 405 94.90 96.09 2.61
C GLY A 405 93.99 94.97 2.02
N LYS A 406 92.67 95.07 2.25
CA LYS A 406 91.53 94.95 1.27
C LYS A 406 91.21 93.70 0.40
N ASP A 407 89.93 93.29 0.52
CA ASP A 407 88.85 93.14 -0.50
C ASP A 407 88.86 92.11 -1.68
N ARG A 408 87.83 91.23 -1.65
CA ARG A 408 86.90 90.78 -2.74
C ARG A 408 87.35 89.88 -3.92
N SER A 409 86.91 88.63 -3.87
CA SER A 409 85.87 87.95 -4.72
C SER A 409 85.80 88.12 -6.27
N PRO A 410 85.11 87.22 -7.02
CA PRO A 410 85.41 85.80 -7.25
C PRO A 410 85.25 85.34 -8.73
N SER A 411 85.96 84.29 -9.19
CA SER A 411 85.49 83.34 -10.25
C SER A 411 86.55 82.30 -10.62
N ARG A 412 86.19 81.00 -10.54
CA ARG A 412 86.65 79.86 -11.40
C ARG A 412 86.10 78.53 -10.88
N LEU A 413 85.90 78.40 -9.57
CA LEU A 413 85.37 77.18 -8.93
C LEU A 413 83.94 76.87 -9.40
N ASP A 414 83.08 77.88 -9.49
CA ASP A 414 81.70 77.80 -10.02
C ASP A 414 81.58 77.33 -11.48
N ALA A 415 82.66 77.42 -12.26
CA ALA A 415 82.71 76.85 -13.61
C ALA A 415 83.10 75.37 -13.56
N PHE A 416 84.06 75.01 -12.69
CA PHE A 416 84.55 73.65 -12.51
C PHE A 416 83.49 72.71 -11.89
N VAL A 417 82.66 73.22 -10.97
CA VAL A 417 81.53 72.45 -10.42
C VAL A 417 80.52 72.11 -11.51
N ARG A 418 80.18 73.05 -12.40
CA ARG A 418 79.22 72.79 -13.50
C ARG A 418 79.74 71.74 -14.49
N SER A 419 81.01 71.78 -14.87
CA SER A 419 81.59 70.73 -15.73
C SER A 419 81.52 69.35 -15.06
N LEU A 420 81.72 69.24 -13.75
CA LEU A 420 81.59 67.97 -13.03
C LEU A 420 80.14 67.49 -12.90
N GLU A 421 79.16 68.39 -12.84
CA GLU A 421 77.74 68.02 -12.88
C GLU A 421 77.27 67.60 -14.28
N GLU A 422 77.78 68.26 -15.33
CA GLU A 422 77.56 67.90 -16.73
C GLU A 422 78.18 66.53 -17.06
N GLU A 423 79.41 66.25 -16.59
CA GLU A 423 80.04 64.92 -16.70
C GLU A 423 79.26 63.84 -15.95
N ARG A 424 78.83 64.10 -14.71
CA ARG A 424 77.99 63.17 -13.92
C ARG A 424 76.72 62.77 -14.65
N ASP A 425 76.03 63.74 -15.25
CA ASP A 425 74.74 63.50 -15.90
C ASP A 425 74.90 62.97 -17.34
N TYR A 426 76.02 63.23 -18.00
CA TYR A 426 76.47 62.51 -19.19
C TYR A 426 76.68 61.02 -18.89
N TYR A 427 77.49 60.66 -17.88
CA TYR A 427 77.70 59.26 -17.50
C TYR A 427 76.43 58.55 -17.02
N ARG A 428 75.46 59.27 -16.41
CA ARG A 428 74.14 58.70 -16.09
C ARG A 428 73.33 58.35 -17.35
N GLN A 429 73.32 59.21 -18.36
CA GLN A 429 72.64 58.92 -19.63
C GLN A 429 73.34 57.82 -20.44
N GLU A 430 74.67 57.79 -20.41
CA GLU A 430 75.44 56.73 -21.07
C GLU A 430 75.23 55.37 -20.39
N ALA A 431 75.11 55.33 -19.06
CA ALA A 431 74.74 54.11 -18.31
C ALA A 431 73.31 53.60 -18.61
N GLU A 432 72.37 54.47 -19.01
CA GLU A 432 71.05 54.03 -19.53
C GLU A 432 71.11 53.54 -20.98
N ARG A 433 72.04 54.06 -21.78
CA ARG A 433 72.28 53.59 -23.16
C ARG A 433 72.95 52.22 -23.19
N TYR A 434 73.95 51.99 -22.34
CA TYR A 434 74.56 50.66 -22.18
C TYR A 434 73.60 49.60 -21.61
N ARG A 435 72.48 49.99 -20.97
CA ARG A 435 71.40 49.07 -20.59
C ARG A 435 70.45 48.70 -21.75
N ARG A 436 70.64 49.25 -22.96
CA ARG A 436 69.71 49.10 -24.09
C ARG A 436 70.33 48.66 -25.43
N ALA A 437 71.63 48.33 -25.50
CA ALA A 437 72.29 48.00 -26.79
C ALA A 437 73.31 46.83 -26.72
N ARG A 438 72.83 45.59 -27.00
CA ARG A 438 73.57 44.30 -27.05
C ARG A 438 74.20 43.85 -25.72
N GLY A 439 74.22 42.58 -25.34
CA GLY A 439 73.75 41.30 -25.94
C GLY A 439 74.34 40.13 -25.11
N PRO A 440 74.19 38.83 -25.47
CA PRO A 440 73.41 38.20 -26.55
C PRO A 440 72.14 37.49 -26.01
N GLY A 441 71.29 36.83 -26.80
CA GLY A 441 71.20 36.79 -28.27
C GLY A 441 71.08 35.38 -28.89
N VAL A 442 69.85 34.97 -29.22
CA VAL A 442 69.42 34.10 -30.35
C VAL A 442 67.93 34.39 -30.57
N MET A 443 67.43 34.33 -31.82
CA MET A 443 66.05 34.73 -32.19
C MET A 443 65.08 33.55 -32.27
N ASP A 444 63.79 33.83 -32.04
CA ASP A 444 62.69 32.87 -32.07
C ASP A 444 62.50 32.13 -33.40
N HIS A 445 62.17 30.84 -33.29
CA HIS A 445 61.30 30.10 -34.22
C HIS A 445 60.38 29.14 -33.43
N THR A 446 59.26 29.63 -32.89
CA THR A 446 57.88 29.08 -33.04
C THR A 446 56.89 29.58 -31.95
N PRO A 447 55.58 29.75 -32.25
CA PRO A 447 54.64 30.46 -31.39
C PRO A 447 53.81 29.55 -30.45
N THR A 448 54.42 29.00 -29.40
CA THR A 448 53.72 28.06 -28.47
C THR A 448 53.51 28.63 -27.05
N ARG A 449 54.45 29.43 -26.55
CA ARG A 449 54.66 29.63 -25.10
C ARG A 449 53.75 30.66 -24.39
N MET A 450 52.88 31.38 -25.10
CA MET A 450 51.88 32.26 -24.48
C MET A 450 50.58 31.53 -24.12
N LYS A 451 50.17 30.53 -24.91
CA LYS A 451 49.02 29.68 -24.57
C LYS A 451 49.30 28.86 -23.33
N GLU A 452 50.44 28.17 -23.30
CA GLU A 452 50.86 27.35 -22.16
C GLU A 452 50.87 28.13 -20.84
N ARG A 453 51.28 29.41 -20.84
CA ARG A 453 51.26 30.23 -19.62
C ARG A 453 49.84 30.52 -19.14
N ASP A 454 48.96 30.94 -20.03
CA ASP A 454 47.60 31.36 -19.67
C ASP A 454 46.69 30.14 -19.41
N GLU A 455 46.97 29.00 -20.06
CA GLU A 455 46.36 27.69 -19.82
C GLU A 455 46.85 27.10 -18.48
N LEU A 456 48.15 27.18 -18.14
CA LEU A 456 48.65 26.82 -16.80
C LEU A 456 48.11 27.74 -15.72
N GLN A 457 47.93 29.03 -15.99
CA GLN A 457 47.32 29.96 -15.05
C GLN A 457 45.82 29.67 -14.85
N ALA A 458 45.10 29.27 -15.91
CA ALA A 458 43.71 28.81 -15.82
C ALA A 458 43.58 27.45 -15.10
N VAL A 459 44.53 26.54 -15.30
CA VAL A 459 44.60 25.25 -14.59
C VAL A 459 44.95 25.44 -13.11
N LEU A 460 45.86 26.36 -12.76
CA LEU A 460 46.13 26.73 -11.37
C LEU A 460 44.91 27.39 -10.71
N LEU A 461 44.23 28.33 -11.36
CA LEU A 461 42.93 28.86 -10.90
C LEU A 461 41.84 27.79 -10.81
N GLY A 462 41.94 26.73 -11.61
CA GLY A 462 41.10 25.53 -11.52
C GLY A 462 41.43 24.68 -10.29
N PHE A 463 42.71 24.46 -9.99
CA PHE A 463 43.15 23.75 -8.78
C PHE A 463 42.92 24.56 -7.50
N GLU A 464 43.05 25.88 -7.52
CA GLU A 464 42.68 26.75 -6.39
C GLU A 464 41.18 26.64 -6.10
N ARG A 465 40.33 26.76 -7.13
CA ARG A 465 38.87 26.60 -6.97
C ARG A 465 38.49 25.18 -6.59
N HIS A 466 39.17 24.16 -7.11
CA HIS A 466 38.95 22.77 -6.71
C HIS A 466 39.46 22.51 -5.28
N MET A 467 40.50 23.21 -4.79
CA MET A 467 40.90 23.18 -3.38
C MET A 467 39.91 23.93 -2.50
N GLU A 468 39.29 25.03 -2.95
CA GLU A 468 38.17 25.65 -2.24
C GLU A 468 36.97 24.71 -2.18
N ASP A 469 36.60 24.06 -3.29
CA ASP A 469 35.54 23.04 -3.33
C ASP A 469 35.88 21.81 -2.48
N ILE A 470 37.14 21.37 -2.43
CA ILE A 470 37.57 20.30 -1.53
C ILE A 470 37.55 20.79 -0.07
N GLN A 471 37.88 22.05 0.22
CA GLN A 471 37.75 22.60 1.58
C GLN A 471 36.30 22.80 2.00
N THR A 472 35.39 23.22 1.13
CA THR A 472 33.96 23.34 1.43
C THR A 472 33.32 21.96 1.55
N ASN A 473 33.65 21.00 0.68
CA ASN A 473 33.22 19.62 0.81
C ASN A 473 33.84 18.93 2.04
N VAL A 474 35.10 19.18 2.41
CA VAL A 474 35.68 18.67 3.66
C VAL A 474 35.04 19.34 4.89
N LYS A 475 34.61 20.60 4.82
CA LYS A 475 33.81 21.26 5.88
C LYS A 475 32.41 20.66 5.96
N ALA A 476 31.74 20.40 4.83
CA ALA A 476 30.42 19.77 4.75
C ALA A 476 30.48 18.31 5.24
N LEU A 477 31.39 17.50 4.71
CA LEU A 477 31.66 16.13 5.17
C LEU A 477 32.17 16.08 6.61
N THR A 478 32.80 17.15 7.13
CA THR A 478 33.10 17.27 8.57
C THR A 478 31.83 17.52 9.38
N ALA A 479 30.95 18.42 8.94
CA ALA A 479 29.64 18.63 9.57
C ALA A 479 28.77 17.36 9.52
N GLU A 480 28.70 16.68 8.38
CA GLU A 480 28.00 15.40 8.23
C GLU A 480 28.65 14.29 9.06
N ARG A 481 29.99 14.20 9.11
CA ARG A 481 30.71 13.23 9.95
C ARG A 481 30.52 13.52 11.44
N ASP A 482 30.41 14.77 11.86
CA ASP A 482 30.15 15.13 13.25
C ASP A 482 28.66 14.97 13.62
N GLN A 483 27.74 15.20 12.67
CA GLN A 483 26.32 14.88 12.78
C GLN A 483 26.07 13.36 12.84
N LEU A 484 26.75 12.58 12.01
CA LEU A 484 26.79 11.11 12.05
C LEU A 484 27.53 10.60 13.30
N SER A 485 28.54 11.31 13.80
CA SER A 485 29.20 10.99 15.08
C SER A 485 28.24 11.20 16.27
N LEU A 486 27.42 12.25 16.24
CA LEU A 486 26.31 12.43 17.19
C LEU A 486 25.24 11.33 17.07
N GLN A 487 24.88 10.91 15.85
CA GLN A 487 23.94 9.80 15.65
C GLN A 487 24.54 8.45 16.11
N CYS A 488 25.80 8.15 15.79
CA CYS A 488 26.53 6.97 16.27
C CYS A 488 26.72 6.97 17.78
N LYS A 489 26.87 8.15 18.44
CA LYS A 489 26.80 8.26 19.90
C LYS A 489 25.41 7.94 20.47
N LYS A 490 24.33 8.25 19.75
CA LYS A 490 22.95 7.85 20.12
C LYS A 490 22.67 6.37 19.87
N VAL A 491 23.35 5.73 18.91
CA VAL A 491 23.19 4.28 18.61
C VAL A 491 24.06 3.39 19.51
N ARG A 492 25.20 3.88 20.03
CA ARG A 492 26.13 3.11 20.89
C ARG A 492 25.67 2.82 22.34
N GLN A 493 24.38 2.97 22.65
CA GLN A 493 23.77 2.42 23.88
C GLN A 493 22.71 1.33 23.60
N ALA A 494 22.76 0.69 22.43
CA ALA A 494 22.05 -0.56 22.14
C ALA A 494 23.01 -1.67 21.67
N SER A 495 23.46 -2.48 22.65
CA SER A 495 23.93 -3.88 22.55
C SER A 495 24.74 -4.36 21.33
N PRO A 496 26.05 -4.66 21.49
CA PRO A 496 26.71 -5.76 20.79
C PRO A 496 26.50 -7.09 21.56
N GLY A 497 26.50 -8.23 20.85
CA GLY A 497 26.37 -9.54 21.49
C GLY A 497 27.12 -10.65 20.75
N GLN A 498 27.46 -11.71 21.49
CA GLN A 498 27.93 -13.02 21.03
C GLN A 498 27.65 -14.03 22.16
N GLY A 499 27.58 -15.34 21.89
CA GLY A 499 26.98 -16.27 22.85
C GLY A 499 27.49 -17.72 22.81
N ILE A 500 26.69 -18.59 23.43
CA ILE A 500 26.85 -20.05 23.59
C ILE A 500 28.03 -20.48 24.50
N SER A 501 27.77 -20.70 25.79
CA SER A 501 27.90 -22.03 26.44
C SER A 501 27.87 -21.98 27.98
N ASN A 502 27.02 -22.83 28.56
CA ASN A 502 27.19 -23.58 29.82
C ASN A 502 27.30 -22.88 31.19
N GLU A 503 26.45 -23.40 32.11
CA GLU A 503 26.68 -23.58 33.56
C GLU A 503 26.86 -22.34 34.47
N LYS A 504 26.43 -22.32 35.73
CA LYS A 504 25.39 -23.02 36.55
C LYS A 504 25.57 -22.47 37.97
N ASP A 505 24.48 -22.32 38.74
CA ASP A 505 24.46 -22.37 40.22
C ASP A 505 25.36 -21.35 41.01
N CYS A 506 25.05 -20.91 42.24
CA CYS A 506 23.79 -20.74 42.97
C CYS A 506 24.08 -19.79 44.17
N PHE A 507 23.06 -19.36 44.93
CA PHE A 507 23.15 -18.68 46.25
C PHE A 507 23.81 -17.26 46.28
N SER A 508 23.54 -16.34 47.23
CA SER A 508 22.44 -16.19 48.22
C SER A 508 22.47 -14.83 48.96
N VAL A 509 21.46 -14.59 49.82
CA VAL A 509 21.45 -13.67 51.00
C VAL A 509 21.26 -12.14 50.77
N VAL A 510 20.21 -11.64 51.44
CA VAL A 510 19.81 -10.25 51.81
C VAL A 510 20.06 -10.16 53.35
N PRO A 511 20.19 -9.02 54.10
CA PRO A 511 19.40 -7.77 53.92
C PRO A 511 19.89 -6.39 54.54
N ASN A 512 19.02 -5.36 54.42
CA ASN A 512 18.62 -4.33 55.41
C ASN A 512 19.45 -3.06 55.77
N ILE A 513 18.74 -2.13 56.46
CA ILE A 513 19.13 -0.87 57.17
C ILE A 513 19.24 0.36 56.21
N GLU A 514 18.31 1.36 56.23
CA GLU A 514 18.04 2.47 57.20
C GLU A 514 19.13 3.58 57.22
N SER A 515 18.92 4.88 57.54
CA SER A 515 17.77 5.83 57.53
C SER A 515 18.32 7.29 57.76
N LEU A 516 17.49 8.32 58.09
CA LEU A 516 17.84 9.71 58.56
C LEU A 516 18.45 10.72 57.53
N ASN A 517 18.46 12.07 57.69
CA ASN A 517 17.45 13.07 58.16
C ASN A 517 17.91 14.57 58.00
N ILE A 518 17.04 15.48 57.49
CA ILE A 518 16.84 16.92 57.93
C ILE A 518 18.06 17.92 57.77
N PRO A 519 18.03 19.29 57.93
CA PRO A 519 16.99 20.38 58.00
C PRO A 519 16.96 21.31 56.74
N ILE A 520 16.06 22.30 56.45
CA ILE A 520 15.14 23.30 57.12
C ILE A 520 15.69 24.76 57.21
N ASN A 521 15.11 25.69 56.43
CA ASN A 521 14.76 27.13 56.69
C ASN A 521 14.74 28.01 55.40
N ALA A 522 14.02 29.14 55.25
CA ALA A 522 12.75 29.63 55.85
C ALA A 522 12.25 30.94 55.16
N GLY A 523 10.92 31.13 55.07
CA GLY A 523 10.25 32.43 54.82
C GLY A 523 10.00 32.82 53.34
N VAL A 524 9.01 33.68 52.98
CA VAL A 524 7.92 34.33 53.75
C VAL A 524 6.63 34.37 52.90
N LYS A 525 5.46 34.44 53.55
CA LYS A 525 4.10 34.40 52.97
C LYS A 525 3.65 35.73 52.34
N TYR A 526 2.87 35.69 51.26
CA TYR A 526 1.61 36.45 51.15
C TYR A 526 0.65 35.88 50.09
N THR A 527 -0.55 36.46 49.96
CA THR A 527 -1.61 36.19 48.97
C THR A 527 -2.13 34.74 48.85
N SER A 528 -3.06 34.37 49.74
CA SER A 528 -4.01 33.28 49.53
C SER A 528 -5.35 33.65 50.17
N TYR A 529 -6.39 33.92 49.37
CA TYR A 529 -7.79 34.01 49.87
C TYR A 529 -8.89 33.71 48.83
N THR A 530 -8.57 33.26 47.60
CA THR A 530 -9.58 33.01 46.54
C THR A 530 -9.54 31.63 45.87
N LEU A 531 -8.50 30.82 46.06
CA LEU A 531 -8.32 29.52 45.37
C LEU A 531 -8.68 28.28 46.21
N LEU A 532 -8.96 28.44 47.51
CA LEU A 532 -9.09 27.31 48.44
C LEU A 532 -10.48 26.64 48.45
N THR A 533 -11.49 27.23 47.80
CA THR A 533 -12.85 26.67 47.76
C THR A 533 -13.06 25.71 46.59
N GLU A 534 -12.46 25.98 45.43
CA GLU A 534 -12.59 25.13 44.23
C GLU A 534 -11.69 23.90 44.30
N CYS A 535 -10.45 24.05 44.78
CA CYS A 535 -9.48 22.95 44.86
C CYS A 535 -9.92 21.81 45.78
N VAL A 536 -10.71 22.05 46.84
CA VAL A 536 -11.16 20.96 47.74
C VAL A 536 -12.18 20.04 47.05
N MET A 537 -13.08 20.59 46.23
CA MET A 537 -13.99 19.79 45.41
C MET A 537 -13.22 19.00 44.35
N VAL A 538 -12.32 19.66 43.61
CA VAL A 538 -11.58 19.03 42.50
C VAL A 538 -10.57 17.98 43.00
N CYS A 539 -9.84 18.22 44.07
CA CYS A 539 -8.78 17.30 44.53
C CYS A 539 -9.28 16.13 45.39
N VAL A 540 -10.45 16.23 46.02
CA VAL A 540 -11.02 15.15 46.83
C VAL A 540 -12.07 14.36 46.05
N PHE A 541 -13.11 15.03 45.52
CA PHE A 541 -14.18 14.36 44.79
C PHE A 541 -13.83 14.09 43.33
N GLY A 542 -12.96 14.88 42.69
CA GLY A 542 -12.55 14.67 41.29
C GLY A 542 -11.99 13.26 41.02
N PRO A 543 -10.91 12.81 41.69
CA PRO A 543 -10.36 11.46 41.48
C PRO A 543 -11.31 10.32 41.82
N GLN A 544 -12.30 10.59 42.68
CA GLN A 544 -13.27 9.60 43.13
C GLN A 544 -14.43 9.47 42.13
N LEU A 545 -14.98 10.60 41.67
CA LEU A 545 -15.94 10.67 40.56
C LEU A 545 -15.34 10.22 39.22
N GLU A 546 -14.04 10.43 38.98
CA GLU A 546 -13.38 9.91 37.77
C GLU A 546 -13.15 8.40 37.83
N ARG A 547 -12.90 7.82 39.02
CA ARG A 547 -12.90 6.36 39.23
C ARG A 547 -14.31 5.79 39.06
N GLU A 548 -15.32 6.36 39.70
CA GLU A 548 -16.72 5.96 39.52
C GLU A 548 -17.15 6.09 38.04
N ARG A 549 -16.71 7.13 37.31
CA ARG A 549 -16.94 7.27 35.85
C ARG A 549 -16.19 6.23 35.03
N LEU A 550 -15.00 5.78 35.45
CA LEU A 550 -14.25 4.69 34.80
C LEU A 550 -14.90 3.33 35.07
N ASP A 551 -15.31 3.06 36.30
CA ASP A 551 -15.98 1.83 36.73
C ASP A 551 -17.37 1.71 36.11
N LEU A 552 -18.14 2.81 36.04
CA LEU A 552 -19.40 2.84 35.30
C LEU A 552 -19.19 2.67 33.78
N ARG A 553 -18.07 3.15 33.22
CA ARG A 553 -17.72 2.91 31.81
C ARG A 553 -17.32 1.47 31.54
N SER A 554 -16.56 0.82 32.44
CA SER A 554 -16.20 -0.59 32.31
C SER A 554 -17.43 -1.49 32.49
N GLN A 555 -18.29 -1.22 33.47
CA GLN A 555 -19.58 -1.89 33.63
C GLN A 555 -20.48 -1.71 32.39
N VAL A 556 -20.56 -0.51 31.81
CA VAL A 556 -21.31 -0.26 30.57
C VAL A 556 -20.67 -0.96 29.36
N SER A 557 -19.35 -1.21 29.34
CA SER A 557 -18.71 -2.04 28.32
C SER A 557 -19.11 -3.51 28.47
N VAL A 558 -18.91 -4.08 29.66
CA VAL A 558 -19.27 -5.48 29.98
C VAL A 558 -20.76 -5.74 29.78
N LEU A 559 -21.64 -4.79 30.10
CA LEU A 559 -23.08 -4.90 29.84
C LEU A 559 -23.44 -4.77 28.36
N LYS A 560 -22.67 -4.03 27.54
CA LYS A 560 -22.85 -4.01 26.07
C LYS A 560 -22.36 -5.30 25.44
N GLU A 561 -21.19 -5.79 25.84
CA GLU A 561 -20.60 -7.06 25.41
C GLU A 561 -21.54 -8.23 25.76
N GLY A 562 -22.05 -8.26 26.99
CA GLY A 562 -23.08 -9.22 27.42
C GLY A 562 -24.39 -9.09 26.65
N ARG A 563 -24.84 -7.86 26.31
CA ARG A 563 -26.03 -7.66 25.47
C ARG A 563 -25.84 -8.17 24.05
N VAL A 564 -24.66 -7.95 23.45
CA VAL A 564 -24.31 -8.48 22.12
C VAL A 564 -24.25 -10.01 22.15
N ALA A 565 -23.60 -10.61 23.15
CA ALA A 565 -23.57 -12.06 23.31
C ALA A 565 -24.98 -12.68 23.48
N ILE A 566 -25.88 -12.03 24.22
CA ILE A 566 -27.27 -12.46 24.36
C ILE A 566 -28.07 -12.24 23.06
N GLU A 567 -27.84 -11.15 22.32
CA GLU A 567 -28.43 -10.94 20.99
C GLU A 567 -27.95 -12.00 19.98
N GLU A 568 -26.69 -12.41 20.04
CA GLU A 568 -26.10 -13.46 19.20
C GLU A 568 -26.64 -14.84 19.59
N GLU A 569 -26.72 -15.17 20.88
CA GLU A 569 -27.33 -16.41 21.34
C GLU A 569 -28.82 -16.48 20.99
N LEU A 570 -29.55 -15.36 21.09
CA LEU A 570 -30.95 -15.27 20.68
C LEU A 570 -31.11 -15.45 19.16
N LYS A 571 -30.22 -14.88 18.35
CA LYS A 571 -30.19 -15.10 16.88
C LYS A 571 -29.91 -16.56 16.56
N ALA A 572 -28.91 -17.19 17.19
CA ALA A 572 -28.56 -18.59 17.00
C ALA A 572 -29.67 -19.55 17.45
N ARG A 573 -30.35 -19.26 18.56
CA ARG A 573 -31.55 -20.01 18.99
C ARG A 573 -32.72 -19.81 18.03
N SER A 574 -32.89 -18.61 17.47
CA SER A 574 -33.92 -18.32 16.48
C SER A 574 -33.71 -19.07 15.16
N THR A 575 -32.48 -19.07 14.61
CA THR A 575 -32.16 -19.82 13.40
C THR A 575 -32.26 -21.33 13.62
N ALA A 576 -31.86 -21.85 14.78
CA ALA A 576 -32.06 -23.26 15.13
C ALA A 576 -33.55 -23.64 15.25
N LEU A 577 -34.41 -22.75 15.77
CA LEU A 577 -35.86 -22.97 15.81
C LEU A 577 -36.51 -22.92 14.41
N VAL A 578 -36.01 -22.07 13.50
CA VAL A 578 -36.45 -22.08 12.10
C VAL A 578 -36.01 -23.37 11.39
N HIS A 579 -34.73 -23.76 11.51
CA HIS A 579 -34.19 -24.98 10.89
C HIS A 579 -34.94 -26.24 11.37
N THR A 580 -35.22 -26.36 12.67
CA THR A 580 -36.00 -27.49 13.22
C THR A 580 -37.49 -27.42 12.82
N ALA A 581 -38.07 -26.24 12.63
CA ALA A 581 -39.41 -26.11 12.07
C ALA A 581 -39.45 -26.59 10.61
N GLU A 582 -38.45 -26.22 9.81
CA GLU A 582 -38.26 -26.64 8.41
C GLU A 582 -38.01 -28.15 8.29
N GLU A 583 -37.12 -28.72 9.11
CA GLU A 583 -36.92 -30.18 9.22
C GLU A 583 -38.23 -30.91 9.52
N THR A 584 -39.02 -30.45 10.49
CA THR A 584 -40.31 -31.11 10.78
C THR A 584 -41.34 -30.88 9.65
N ALA A 585 -41.26 -29.79 8.89
CA ALA A 585 -42.11 -29.57 7.72
C ALA A 585 -41.73 -30.54 6.58
N GLN A 586 -40.44 -30.72 6.33
CA GLN A 586 -39.92 -31.70 5.39
C GLN A 586 -40.31 -33.14 5.80
N GLN A 587 -40.09 -33.53 7.05
CA GLN A 587 -40.48 -34.86 7.55
C GLN A 587 -41.99 -35.11 7.43
N ARG A 588 -42.84 -34.08 7.61
CA ARG A 588 -44.30 -34.18 7.36
C ARG A 588 -44.61 -34.35 5.87
N ALA A 589 -43.90 -33.65 4.98
CA ALA A 589 -44.06 -33.78 3.53
C ALA A 589 -43.63 -35.18 3.05
N GLU A 590 -42.47 -35.66 3.49
CA GLU A 590 -41.95 -37.02 3.23
C GLU A 590 -42.92 -38.09 3.75
N SER A 591 -43.40 -37.96 4.98
CA SER A 591 -44.41 -38.87 5.54
C SER A 591 -45.73 -38.87 4.75
N SER A 592 -46.13 -37.71 4.22
CA SER A 592 -47.35 -37.57 3.39
C SER A 592 -47.16 -38.20 2.00
N ALA A 593 -45.98 -38.04 1.40
CA ALA A 593 -45.62 -38.66 0.13
C ALA A 593 -45.52 -40.19 0.25
N LEU A 594 -44.90 -40.70 1.33
CA LEU A 594 -44.85 -42.13 1.62
C LEU A 594 -46.25 -42.72 1.83
N ARG A 595 -47.16 -42.00 2.50
CA ARG A 595 -48.55 -42.44 2.65
C ARG A 595 -49.30 -42.47 1.32
N LEU A 596 -49.12 -41.47 0.46
CA LEU A 596 -49.71 -41.45 -0.89
C LEU A 596 -49.17 -42.62 -1.75
N LEU A 597 -47.87 -42.93 -1.65
CA LEU A 597 -47.27 -44.07 -2.33
C LEU A 597 -47.81 -45.40 -1.79
N GLN A 598 -48.03 -45.52 -0.48
CA GLN A 598 -48.70 -46.68 0.13
C GLN A 598 -50.14 -46.82 -0.39
N GLU A 599 -50.94 -45.74 -0.41
CA GLU A 599 -52.31 -45.72 -0.95
C GLU A 599 -52.33 -46.18 -2.44
N GLN A 600 -51.35 -45.75 -3.25
CA GLN A 600 -51.20 -46.20 -4.64
C GLN A 600 -50.75 -47.66 -4.77
N MET A 601 -49.86 -48.14 -3.89
CA MET A 601 -49.46 -49.54 -3.84
C MET A 601 -50.63 -50.44 -3.42
N GLU A 602 -51.42 -50.05 -2.43
CA GLU A 602 -52.61 -50.79 -1.99
C GLU A 602 -53.68 -50.83 -3.10
N GLN A 603 -53.90 -49.72 -3.82
CA GLN A 603 -54.81 -49.67 -4.97
C GLN A 603 -54.35 -50.59 -6.11
N SER A 604 -53.06 -50.57 -6.48
CA SER A 604 -52.53 -51.44 -7.53
C SER A 604 -52.50 -52.92 -7.13
N LEU A 605 -52.29 -53.23 -5.85
CA LEU A 605 -52.42 -54.58 -5.30
C LEU A 605 -53.87 -55.06 -5.36
N PHE A 606 -54.84 -54.20 -5.02
CA PHE A 606 -56.26 -54.52 -5.16
C PHE A 606 -56.65 -54.77 -6.63
N ASP A 607 -56.24 -53.92 -7.55
CA ASP A 607 -56.57 -54.06 -8.98
C ASP A 607 -55.94 -55.31 -9.61
N THR A 608 -54.70 -55.64 -9.23
CA THR A 608 -54.03 -56.87 -9.68
C THR A 608 -54.66 -58.12 -9.05
N GLN A 609 -54.99 -58.11 -7.76
CA GLN A 609 -55.69 -59.20 -7.08
C GLN A 609 -57.12 -59.40 -7.62
N HIS A 610 -57.83 -58.34 -7.98
CA HIS A 610 -59.13 -58.40 -8.64
C HIS A 610 -59.02 -59.01 -10.04
N ARG A 611 -58.05 -58.57 -10.86
CA ARG A 611 -57.74 -59.19 -12.16
C ARG A 611 -57.40 -60.67 -12.03
N LEU A 612 -56.63 -61.05 -11.01
CA LEU A 612 -56.29 -62.44 -10.72
C LEU A 612 -57.55 -63.25 -10.38
N SER A 613 -58.44 -62.72 -9.52
CA SER A 613 -59.73 -63.36 -9.20
C SER A 613 -60.61 -63.57 -10.44
N VAL A 614 -60.73 -62.55 -11.31
CA VAL A 614 -61.45 -62.67 -12.59
C VAL A 614 -60.83 -63.76 -13.47
N LYS A 615 -59.51 -63.81 -13.60
CA LYS A 615 -58.83 -64.85 -14.39
C LYS A 615 -58.94 -66.25 -13.79
N THR A 616 -58.95 -66.39 -12.46
CA THR A 616 -59.23 -67.68 -11.79
C THR A 616 -60.66 -68.14 -12.08
N ASN A 617 -61.64 -67.23 -12.12
CA ASN A 617 -63.03 -67.57 -12.45
C ASN A 617 -63.20 -67.94 -13.94
N GLU A 618 -62.56 -67.22 -14.87
CA GLU A 618 -62.49 -67.60 -16.29
C GLU A 618 -61.85 -68.98 -16.47
N LEU A 619 -60.72 -69.23 -15.81
CA LEU A 619 -60.00 -70.51 -15.84
C LEU A 619 -60.88 -71.65 -15.30
N HIS A 620 -61.61 -71.43 -14.20
CA HIS A 620 -62.51 -72.43 -13.62
C HIS A 620 -63.71 -72.70 -14.55
N ALA A 621 -64.27 -71.68 -15.20
CA ALA A 621 -65.31 -71.86 -16.21
C ALA A 621 -64.81 -72.64 -17.45
N ALA A 622 -63.54 -72.44 -17.85
CA ALA A 622 -62.91 -73.22 -18.93
C ALA A 622 -62.72 -74.70 -18.53
N HIS A 623 -62.24 -74.99 -17.32
CA HIS A 623 -62.16 -76.37 -16.81
C HIS A 623 -63.54 -77.04 -16.78
N GLN A 624 -64.59 -76.34 -16.31
CA GLN A 624 -65.96 -76.84 -16.36
C GLN A 624 -66.52 -77.03 -17.80
N GLN A 625 -65.88 -76.50 -18.84
CA GLN A 625 -66.19 -76.84 -20.23
C GLN A 625 -65.37 -78.03 -20.72
N MET A 626 -64.10 -78.15 -20.30
CA MET A 626 -63.27 -79.33 -20.57
C MET A 626 -63.90 -80.60 -19.99
N GLU A 627 -64.31 -80.60 -18.70
CA GLU A 627 -64.99 -81.74 -18.06
C GLU A 627 -66.22 -82.19 -18.87
N LYS A 628 -67.05 -81.24 -19.34
CA LYS A 628 -68.25 -81.53 -20.15
C LYS A 628 -67.93 -82.05 -21.55
N LEU A 629 -66.77 -81.69 -22.12
CA LEU A 629 -66.30 -82.22 -23.39
C LEU A 629 -65.68 -83.61 -23.21
N GLU A 630 -64.93 -83.84 -22.13
CA GLU A 630 -64.37 -85.14 -21.76
C GLU A 630 -65.46 -86.17 -21.44
N GLU A 631 -66.48 -85.78 -20.66
CA GLU A 631 -67.66 -86.61 -20.37
C GLU A 631 -68.40 -86.98 -21.67
N LYS A 632 -68.56 -86.01 -22.59
CA LYS A 632 -69.17 -86.25 -23.91
C LYS A 632 -68.31 -87.12 -24.83
N ILE A 633 -66.97 -87.02 -24.75
CA ILE A 633 -66.04 -87.93 -25.44
C ILE A 633 -66.14 -89.34 -24.85
N ALA A 634 -66.29 -89.49 -23.53
CA ALA A 634 -66.52 -90.77 -22.88
C ALA A 634 -67.87 -91.40 -23.27
N GLU A 635 -68.94 -90.59 -23.36
CA GLU A 635 -70.24 -91.05 -23.88
C GLU A 635 -70.16 -91.55 -25.32
N LEU A 636 -69.53 -90.77 -26.22
CA LEU A 636 -69.33 -91.16 -27.62
C LEU A 636 -68.44 -92.40 -27.74
N SER A 637 -67.40 -92.52 -26.90
CA SER A 637 -66.51 -93.69 -26.84
C SER A 637 -67.24 -94.96 -26.39
N ARG A 638 -68.13 -94.84 -25.40
CA ARG A 638 -69.04 -95.91 -24.95
C ARG A 638 -70.05 -96.27 -26.03
N HIS A 639 -70.59 -95.29 -26.75
CA HIS A 639 -71.50 -95.56 -27.88
C HIS A 639 -70.75 -96.33 -28.98
N GLY A 640 -69.53 -95.90 -29.33
CA GLY A 640 -68.65 -96.57 -30.26
C GLY A 640 -68.11 -97.93 -29.79
N SER A 641 -68.12 -98.25 -28.48
CA SER A 641 -67.90 -99.62 -28.01
C SER A 641 -69.15 -100.47 -28.23
N THR A 642 -70.33 -100.01 -27.78
CA THR A 642 -71.59 -100.78 -27.96
C THR A 642 -71.93 -101.08 -29.43
N GLN A 643 -71.58 -100.19 -30.36
CA GLN A 643 -71.72 -100.44 -31.80
C GLN A 643 -70.72 -101.49 -32.29
N ARG A 644 -69.47 -101.49 -31.82
CA ARG A 644 -68.49 -102.55 -32.11
C ARG A 644 -68.95 -103.89 -31.53
N ASP A 645 -69.42 -103.91 -30.29
CA ASP A 645 -69.94 -105.11 -29.64
C ASP A 645 -71.10 -105.70 -30.47
N GLY A 646 -72.05 -104.87 -30.90
CA GLY A 646 -73.13 -105.23 -31.81
C GLY A 646 -72.64 -105.80 -33.15
N VAL A 647 -71.59 -105.21 -33.76
CA VAL A 647 -70.95 -105.77 -34.96
C VAL A 647 -70.32 -107.14 -34.69
N THR A 648 -69.67 -107.37 -33.54
CA THR A 648 -69.14 -108.70 -33.21
C THR A 648 -70.23 -109.74 -32.97
N VAL A 649 -71.40 -109.34 -32.46
CA VAL A 649 -72.57 -110.21 -32.33
C VAL A 649 -73.13 -110.56 -33.71
N LEU A 650 -73.28 -109.58 -34.60
CA LEU A 650 -73.72 -109.80 -35.98
C LEU A 650 -72.76 -110.72 -36.74
N GLN A 651 -71.45 -110.52 -36.61
CA GLN A 651 -70.43 -111.41 -37.18
C GLN A 651 -70.57 -112.85 -36.65
N LYS A 652 -70.77 -113.03 -35.34
CA LYS A 652 -71.04 -114.35 -34.76
C LYS A 652 -72.32 -114.99 -35.29
N THR A 653 -73.38 -114.22 -35.53
CA THR A 653 -74.62 -114.75 -36.14
C THR A 653 -74.45 -115.10 -37.62
N VAL A 654 -73.67 -114.34 -38.39
CA VAL A 654 -73.33 -114.71 -39.78
C VAL A 654 -72.56 -116.04 -39.78
N SER A 655 -71.49 -116.17 -38.98
CA SER A 655 -70.76 -117.44 -38.86
C SER A 655 -71.58 -118.59 -38.26
N ALA A 656 -72.72 -118.33 -37.60
CA ALA A 656 -73.66 -119.38 -37.19
C ALA A 656 -74.52 -119.82 -38.38
N LEU A 657 -75.08 -118.88 -39.13
CA LEU A 657 -75.84 -119.13 -40.36
C LEU A 657 -74.99 -119.81 -41.45
N ASP A 658 -73.69 -119.49 -41.56
CA ASP A 658 -72.76 -120.18 -42.45
C ASP A 658 -72.66 -121.67 -42.08
N ARG A 659 -72.50 -122.00 -40.79
CA ARG A 659 -72.46 -123.39 -40.31
C ARG A 659 -73.80 -124.12 -40.45
N GLU A 660 -74.92 -123.42 -40.26
CA GLU A 660 -76.26 -123.98 -40.50
C GLU A 660 -76.48 -124.26 -41.99
N LYS A 661 -76.04 -123.36 -42.88
CA LYS A 661 -76.02 -123.58 -44.33
C LYS A 661 -75.17 -124.79 -44.70
N ASP A 662 -73.95 -124.88 -44.18
CA ASP A 662 -73.02 -125.98 -44.51
C ASP A 662 -73.57 -127.33 -44.02
N ALA A 663 -74.11 -127.37 -42.78
CA ALA A 663 -74.77 -128.56 -42.25
C ALA A 663 -76.05 -128.94 -43.03
N LEU A 664 -76.82 -127.96 -43.52
CA LEU A 664 -77.96 -128.22 -44.42
C LEU A 664 -77.52 -128.73 -45.80
N GLN A 665 -76.31 -128.37 -46.25
CA GLN A 665 -75.74 -128.87 -47.50
C GLN A 665 -75.28 -130.33 -47.34
N ASP A 666 -74.58 -130.66 -46.25
CA ASP A 666 -74.26 -132.05 -45.87
C ASP A 666 -75.54 -132.93 -45.80
N ASP A 667 -76.62 -132.41 -45.20
CA ASP A 667 -77.90 -133.10 -45.03
C ASP A 667 -78.65 -133.30 -46.38
N VAL A 668 -78.40 -132.44 -47.37
CA VAL A 668 -78.89 -132.58 -48.75
C VAL A 668 -78.06 -133.59 -49.54
N ASP A 669 -76.74 -133.55 -49.43
CA ASP A 669 -75.84 -134.48 -50.12
C ASP A 669 -76.05 -135.92 -49.60
N GLN A 670 -76.16 -136.10 -48.29
CA GLN A 670 -76.44 -137.41 -47.67
C GLN A 670 -77.81 -138.00 -48.05
N LYS A 671 -78.82 -137.14 -48.29
CA LYS A 671 -80.11 -137.55 -48.87
C LYS A 671 -80.01 -137.86 -50.37
N THR A 672 -79.12 -137.19 -51.10
CA THR A 672 -78.86 -137.44 -52.52
C THR A 672 -78.16 -138.79 -52.72
N GLU A 673 -77.18 -139.12 -51.88
CA GLU A 673 -76.58 -140.47 -51.82
C GLU A 673 -77.62 -141.54 -51.48
N SER A 674 -78.46 -141.29 -50.47
CA SER A 674 -79.54 -142.22 -50.07
C SER A 674 -80.55 -142.47 -51.21
N LEU A 675 -80.88 -141.45 -52.00
CA LEU A 675 -81.73 -141.58 -53.19
C LEU A 675 -81.04 -142.40 -54.29
N ALA A 676 -79.74 -142.20 -54.53
CA ALA A 676 -78.99 -142.97 -55.51
C ALA A 676 -78.91 -144.47 -55.14
N LEU A 677 -78.71 -144.80 -53.86
CA LEU A 677 -78.72 -146.18 -53.36
C LEU A 677 -80.10 -146.85 -53.55
N LEU A 678 -81.19 -146.15 -53.24
CA LEU A 678 -82.55 -146.65 -53.47
C LEU A 678 -82.88 -146.84 -54.96
N GLN A 679 -82.29 -146.03 -55.85
CA GLN A 679 -82.43 -146.22 -57.30
C GLN A 679 -81.69 -147.47 -57.80
N ASP A 680 -80.49 -147.76 -57.29
CA ASP A 680 -79.75 -148.98 -57.65
C ASP A 680 -80.40 -150.27 -57.08
N GLU A 681 -81.01 -150.20 -55.88
CA GLU A 681 -81.83 -151.31 -55.37
C GLU A 681 -83.08 -151.58 -56.24
N LEU A 682 -83.71 -150.52 -56.77
CA LEU A 682 -84.86 -150.64 -57.67
C LEU A 682 -84.45 -151.30 -59.00
N PHE A 683 -83.29 -150.93 -59.53
CA PHE A 683 -82.77 -151.44 -60.81
C PHE A 683 -82.44 -152.95 -60.76
N ARG A 684 -82.05 -153.48 -59.59
CA ARG A 684 -81.66 -154.90 -59.43
C ARG A 684 -82.81 -155.92 -59.38
N LYS A 685 -84.08 -155.50 -59.41
CA LYS A 685 -85.24 -156.40 -59.16
C LYS A 685 -86.14 -156.76 -60.35
N VAL A 686 -85.83 -156.35 -61.59
CA VAL A 686 -86.62 -156.71 -62.78
C VAL A 686 -85.72 -157.36 -63.86
N GLY A 687 -85.68 -158.69 -63.90
CA GLY A 687 -84.74 -159.40 -64.79
C GLY A 687 -84.86 -160.92 -64.89
N GLY A 688 -86.04 -161.45 -65.26
CA GLY A 688 -86.14 -162.73 -65.98
C GLY A 688 -86.75 -163.95 -65.25
N SER A 689 -87.72 -164.60 -65.92
CA SER A 689 -87.73 -166.05 -66.18
C SER A 689 -88.80 -166.42 -67.25
N VAL A 690 -88.60 -167.54 -67.93
CA VAL A 690 -89.47 -168.17 -68.97
C VAL A 690 -89.45 -169.71 -68.72
N ILE A 691 -90.03 -170.54 -69.60
CA ILE A 691 -89.91 -172.05 -69.73
C ILE A 691 -91.00 -172.86 -68.96
N LEU A 692 -91.57 -173.98 -69.43
CA LEU A 692 -91.76 -174.61 -70.79
C LEU A 692 -92.60 -175.92 -70.67
N CYS A 693 -93.14 -176.44 -71.79
CA CYS A 693 -93.44 -177.88 -72.06
C CYS A 693 -94.72 -178.47 -71.39
N CYS A 694 -95.41 -179.52 -71.89
CA CYS A 694 -95.22 -180.47 -73.02
C CYS A 694 -96.61 -180.80 -73.69
N THR A 695 -96.87 -181.78 -74.60
CA THR A 695 -96.12 -182.93 -75.15
C THR A 695 -96.61 -183.37 -76.57
N CYS A 696 -95.71 -183.97 -77.33
CA CYS A 696 -95.74 -184.83 -78.53
C CYS A 696 -97.01 -185.43 -79.22
N SER A 697 -96.77 -185.74 -80.51
CA SER A 697 -97.55 -186.54 -81.49
C SER A 697 -98.75 -185.84 -82.16
N GLN A 698 -99.04 -186.02 -83.45
CA GLN A 698 -98.52 -187.02 -84.41
C GLN A 698 -97.63 -186.40 -85.52
N LEU A 699 -96.46 -187.00 -85.74
CA LEU A 699 -95.33 -186.36 -86.43
C LEU A 699 -95.32 -186.62 -87.95
N LYS A 700 -96.11 -185.84 -88.72
CA LYS A 700 -95.87 -185.69 -90.17
C LYS A 700 -96.16 -184.30 -90.73
N GLY A 701 -97.24 -183.64 -90.28
CA GLY A 701 -97.42 -182.19 -90.44
C GLY A 701 -96.40 -181.35 -89.63
N ALA A 702 -95.58 -182.01 -88.81
CA ALA A 702 -94.56 -181.41 -87.97
C ALA A 702 -93.35 -180.84 -88.74
N LEU A 703 -93.03 -181.33 -89.94
CA LEU A 703 -91.88 -180.81 -90.71
C LEU A 703 -92.18 -179.41 -91.29
N SER A 704 -93.24 -179.30 -92.07
CA SER A 704 -93.64 -178.06 -92.75
C SER A 704 -94.29 -177.01 -91.85
N SER A 705 -94.45 -177.32 -90.56
CA SER A 705 -94.69 -176.34 -89.49
C SER A 705 -93.37 -175.87 -88.86
N ARG A 706 -92.47 -176.79 -88.48
CA ARG A 706 -91.12 -176.47 -87.96
C ARG A 706 -90.30 -175.61 -88.92
N GLU A 707 -90.41 -175.79 -90.24
CA GLU A 707 -89.70 -174.93 -91.22
C GLU A 707 -90.15 -173.47 -91.16
N ARG A 708 -91.46 -173.21 -91.01
CA ARG A 708 -92.00 -171.84 -90.83
C ARG A 708 -91.71 -171.28 -89.45
N GLU A 709 -91.73 -172.13 -88.43
CA GLU A 709 -91.37 -171.77 -87.07
C GLU A 709 -89.88 -171.40 -86.96
N ILE A 710 -88.97 -172.13 -87.62
CA ILE A 710 -87.55 -171.78 -87.73
C ILE A 710 -87.37 -170.44 -88.47
N ALA A 711 -88.15 -170.17 -89.52
CA ALA A 711 -88.12 -168.87 -90.19
C ALA A 711 -88.68 -167.72 -89.32
N SER A 712 -89.59 -168.01 -88.39
CA SER A 712 -90.11 -167.05 -87.41
C SER A 712 -89.09 -166.82 -86.29
N LEU A 713 -88.52 -167.88 -85.73
CA LEU A 713 -87.53 -167.85 -84.66
C LEU A 713 -86.22 -167.19 -85.13
N ARG A 714 -85.83 -167.36 -86.40
CA ARG A 714 -84.72 -166.60 -87.00
C ARG A 714 -85.03 -165.11 -86.99
N ARG A 715 -86.17 -164.67 -87.55
CA ARG A 715 -86.55 -163.24 -87.51
C ARG A 715 -86.67 -162.67 -86.08
N GLN A 716 -87.09 -163.47 -85.11
CA GLN A 716 -87.14 -163.07 -83.69
C GLN A 716 -85.74 -162.98 -83.08
N LEU A 717 -84.83 -163.87 -83.45
CA LEU A 717 -83.41 -163.78 -83.06
C LEU A 717 -82.73 -162.59 -83.74
N ASP A 718 -82.99 -162.35 -85.01
CA ASP A 718 -82.50 -161.19 -85.78
C ASP A 718 -83.00 -159.89 -85.11
N SER A 719 -84.30 -159.78 -84.79
CA SER A 719 -84.89 -158.65 -84.03
C SER A 719 -84.21 -158.48 -82.67
N ALA A 720 -84.08 -159.56 -81.88
CA ALA A 720 -83.44 -159.50 -80.58
C ALA A 720 -81.95 -159.14 -80.66
N GLN A 721 -81.25 -159.46 -81.76
CA GLN A 721 -79.87 -159.05 -82.01
C GLN A 721 -79.78 -157.60 -82.50
N GLU A 722 -80.75 -157.10 -83.27
CA GLU A 722 -80.87 -155.67 -83.60
C GLU A 722 -81.18 -154.85 -82.34
N GLU A 723 -82.12 -155.27 -81.50
CA GLU A 723 -82.44 -154.69 -80.19
C GLU A 723 -81.22 -154.69 -79.26
N LEU A 724 -80.52 -155.83 -79.13
CA LEU A 724 -79.29 -155.93 -78.34
C LEU A 724 -78.17 -155.04 -78.90
N SER A 725 -78.10 -154.83 -80.22
CA SER A 725 -77.18 -153.86 -80.83
C SER A 725 -77.59 -152.41 -80.57
N GLY A 726 -78.89 -152.14 -80.43
CA GLY A 726 -79.45 -150.83 -80.06
C GLY A 726 -79.10 -150.48 -78.62
N VAL A 727 -79.51 -151.33 -77.67
CA VAL A 727 -79.16 -151.23 -76.24
C VAL A 727 -77.64 -151.22 -76.04
N GLY A 728 -76.88 -151.97 -76.84
CA GLY A 728 -75.41 -151.92 -76.85
C GLY A 728 -74.86 -150.53 -77.20
N ARG A 729 -75.36 -149.93 -78.29
CA ARG A 729 -74.99 -148.57 -78.72
C ARG A 729 -75.43 -147.50 -77.71
N GLU A 730 -76.65 -147.61 -77.17
CA GLU A 730 -77.19 -146.71 -76.14
C GLU A 730 -76.37 -146.77 -74.86
N ARG A 731 -76.02 -147.99 -74.38
CA ARG A 731 -75.12 -148.17 -73.25
C ARG A 731 -73.73 -147.57 -73.50
N GLU A 732 -73.20 -147.68 -74.71
CA GLU A 732 -71.94 -147.01 -75.04
C GLU A 732 -72.07 -145.49 -75.08
N ILE A 733 -73.19 -144.93 -75.56
CA ILE A 733 -73.45 -143.48 -75.53
C ILE A 733 -73.52 -143.01 -74.06
N ALA A 734 -74.31 -143.67 -73.22
CA ALA A 734 -74.40 -143.39 -71.79
C ALA A 734 -73.05 -143.56 -71.06
N LEU A 735 -72.19 -144.49 -71.48
CA LEU A 735 -70.83 -144.64 -70.92
C LEU A 735 -69.86 -143.55 -71.40
N ARG A 736 -70.00 -143.05 -72.63
CA ARG A 736 -69.25 -141.87 -73.10
C ARG A 736 -69.68 -140.61 -72.35
N GLU A 737 -70.99 -140.44 -72.15
CA GLU A 737 -71.58 -139.33 -71.40
C GLU A 737 -71.23 -139.38 -69.91
N ASN A 738 -71.29 -140.55 -69.26
CA ASN A 738 -70.89 -140.71 -67.87
C ASN A 738 -69.38 -140.48 -67.64
N ARG A 739 -68.52 -140.77 -68.63
CA ARG A 739 -67.10 -140.38 -68.61
C ARG A 739 -66.96 -138.88 -68.73
N ARG A 740 -67.59 -138.27 -69.75
CA ARG A 740 -67.59 -136.81 -69.93
C ARG A 740 -68.06 -136.10 -68.66
N LEU A 741 -69.17 -136.51 -68.04
CA LEU A 741 -69.67 -135.90 -66.81
C LEU A 741 -68.71 -136.05 -65.62
N LYS A 742 -67.88 -137.09 -65.59
CA LYS A 742 -66.79 -137.25 -64.60
C LYS A 742 -65.58 -136.38 -64.92
N ASP A 743 -65.24 -136.21 -66.20
CA ASP A 743 -64.17 -135.33 -66.66
C ASP A 743 -64.54 -133.85 -66.46
N ASP A 744 -65.80 -133.49 -66.73
CA ASP A 744 -66.42 -132.18 -66.48
C ASP A 744 -66.46 -131.91 -64.96
N LEU A 745 -66.93 -132.87 -64.13
CA LEU A 745 -66.91 -132.75 -62.67
C LEU A 745 -65.50 -132.59 -62.11
N ALA A 746 -64.55 -133.43 -62.54
CA ALA A 746 -63.15 -133.34 -62.12
C ALA A 746 -62.44 -132.05 -62.63
N THR A 747 -63.01 -131.40 -63.64
CA THR A 747 -62.58 -130.06 -64.08
C THR A 747 -63.14 -128.98 -63.17
N MET A 748 -64.45 -129.01 -62.90
CA MET A 748 -65.09 -128.10 -61.95
C MET A 748 -64.45 -128.19 -60.54
N THR A 749 -64.11 -129.39 -60.05
CA THR A 749 -63.40 -129.53 -58.76
C THR A 749 -62.02 -128.86 -58.77
N ARG A 750 -61.26 -128.96 -59.87
CA ARG A 750 -59.97 -128.28 -60.02
C ARG A 750 -60.13 -126.76 -60.14
N GLU A 751 -61.15 -126.29 -60.83
CA GLU A 751 -61.47 -124.87 -60.99
C GLU A 751 -61.90 -124.26 -59.65
N ASN A 752 -62.77 -124.92 -58.88
CA ASN A 752 -63.09 -124.50 -57.51
C ASN A 752 -61.84 -124.49 -56.60
N GLN A 753 -60.97 -125.50 -56.69
CA GLN A 753 -59.72 -125.52 -55.92
C GLN A 753 -58.78 -124.35 -56.28
N ALA A 754 -58.69 -123.98 -57.56
CA ALA A 754 -57.95 -122.81 -58.01
C ALA A 754 -58.57 -121.50 -57.50
N VAL A 755 -59.89 -121.32 -57.65
CA VAL A 755 -60.62 -120.14 -57.15
C VAL A 755 -60.55 -120.01 -55.63
N HIS A 756 -60.52 -121.13 -54.88
CA HIS A 756 -60.27 -121.10 -53.44
C HIS A 756 -58.85 -120.65 -53.10
N ALA A 757 -57.82 -121.11 -53.83
CA ALA A 757 -56.44 -120.65 -53.63
C ALA A 757 -56.27 -119.16 -53.97
N GLU A 758 -56.85 -118.69 -55.08
CA GLU A 758 -56.89 -117.26 -55.46
C GLU A 758 -57.64 -116.41 -54.40
N MET A 759 -58.70 -116.95 -53.80
CA MET A 759 -59.42 -116.29 -52.69
C MET A 759 -58.55 -116.23 -51.42
N GLU A 760 -57.81 -117.28 -51.06
CA GLU A 760 -56.89 -117.27 -49.92
C GLU A 760 -55.72 -116.30 -50.14
N GLU A 761 -55.15 -116.24 -51.35
CA GLU A 761 -54.11 -115.28 -51.70
C GLU A 761 -54.63 -113.83 -51.62
N ALA A 762 -55.79 -113.54 -52.22
CA ALA A 762 -56.44 -112.23 -52.10
C ALA A 762 -56.81 -111.86 -50.65
N LEU A 763 -57.18 -112.85 -49.81
CA LEU A 763 -57.39 -112.63 -48.38
C LEU A 763 -56.07 -112.29 -47.67
N HIS A 764 -54.95 -112.94 -48.01
CA HIS A 764 -53.64 -112.60 -47.46
C HIS A 764 -53.18 -111.20 -47.89
N GLU A 765 -53.26 -110.85 -49.18
CA GLU A 765 -52.95 -109.50 -49.68
C GLU A 765 -53.76 -108.42 -48.95
N LYS A 766 -55.07 -108.66 -48.79
CA LYS A 766 -55.99 -107.76 -48.08
C LYS A 766 -55.57 -107.55 -46.62
N ASP A 767 -55.08 -108.57 -45.92
CA ASP A 767 -54.62 -108.41 -44.53
C ASP A 767 -53.20 -107.82 -44.45
N GLU A 768 -52.31 -108.07 -45.41
CA GLU A 768 -51.07 -107.30 -45.55
C GLU A 768 -51.35 -105.80 -45.76
N LEU A 769 -52.27 -105.46 -46.66
CA LEU A 769 -52.66 -104.08 -46.92
C LEU A 769 -53.23 -103.41 -45.66
N LYS A 770 -54.03 -104.13 -44.84
CA LYS A 770 -54.44 -103.63 -43.51
C LYS A 770 -53.24 -103.35 -42.61
N MET A 771 -52.25 -104.25 -42.53
CA MET A 771 -51.06 -104.05 -41.70
C MET A 771 -50.23 -102.84 -42.17
N ARG A 772 -50.07 -102.66 -43.49
CA ARG A 772 -49.44 -101.47 -44.08
C ARG A 772 -50.21 -100.19 -43.72
N VAL A 773 -51.55 -100.20 -43.80
CA VAL A 773 -52.41 -99.07 -43.40
C VAL A 773 -52.29 -98.76 -41.90
N HIS A 774 -52.26 -99.75 -41.00
CA HIS A 774 -52.06 -99.51 -39.57
C HIS A 774 -50.68 -98.92 -39.27
N SER A 775 -49.64 -99.34 -40.00
CA SER A 775 -48.31 -98.73 -39.93
C SER A 775 -48.35 -97.25 -40.34
N TYR A 776 -49.01 -96.91 -41.45
CA TYR A 776 -49.19 -95.52 -41.88
C TYR A 776 -50.01 -94.68 -40.88
N ILE A 777 -51.08 -95.23 -40.30
CA ILE A 777 -51.86 -94.54 -39.24
C ILE A 777 -50.98 -94.26 -38.02
N SER A 778 -50.15 -95.21 -37.61
CA SER A 778 -49.23 -95.05 -36.48
C SER A 778 -48.16 -93.99 -36.76
N GLU A 779 -47.65 -93.94 -38.00
CA GLU A 779 -46.66 -92.95 -38.43
C GLU A 779 -47.27 -91.53 -38.57
N VAL A 780 -48.50 -91.41 -39.08
CA VAL A 780 -49.23 -90.14 -39.10
C VAL A 780 -49.46 -89.64 -37.67
N ALA A 781 -49.96 -90.49 -36.76
CA ALA A 781 -50.12 -90.12 -35.36
C ALA A 781 -48.79 -89.72 -34.68
N ARG A 782 -47.67 -90.36 -35.05
CA ARG A 782 -46.33 -89.97 -34.57
C ARG A 782 -45.93 -88.56 -35.08
N ILE A 783 -46.24 -88.25 -36.34
CA ILE A 783 -45.99 -86.93 -36.94
C ILE A 783 -46.89 -85.86 -36.31
N GLU A 784 -48.18 -86.13 -36.12
CA GLU A 784 -49.14 -85.24 -35.47
C GLU A 784 -48.70 -84.87 -34.05
N ASN A 785 -48.27 -85.85 -33.23
CA ASN A 785 -47.72 -85.59 -31.90
C ASN A 785 -46.46 -84.70 -31.94
N ILE A 786 -45.60 -84.85 -32.95
CA ILE A 786 -44.42 -83.99 -33.14
C ILE A 786 -44.83 -82.57 -33.58
N MET A 787 -45.85 -82.43 -34.44
CA MET A 787 -46.37 -81.11 -34.81
C MET A 787 -47.00 -80.40 -33.61
N LEU A 788 -47.84 -81.08 -32.82
CA LEU A 788 -48.43 -80.52 -31.60
C LEU A 788 -47.37 -80.08 -30.59
N ALA A 789 -46.28 -80.85 -30.42
CA ALA A 789 -45.14 -80.45 -29.61
C ALA A 789 -44.44 -79.18 -30.17
N LYS A 790 -44.26 -79.07 -31.49
CA LYS A 790 -43.67 -77.88 -32.12
C LYS A 790 -44.58 -76.66 -32.10
N GLU A 791 -45.89 -76.84 -32.17
CA GLU A 791 -46.87 -75.77 -31.96
C GLU A 791 -46.88 -75.29 -30.50
N GLN A 792 -46.68 -76.20 -29.54
CA GLN A 792 -46.52 -75.85 -28.13
C GLN A 792 -45.21 -75.07 -27.90
N GLU A 793 -44.07 -75.55 -28.41
CA GLU A 793 -42.79 -74.83 -28.37
C GLU A 793 -42.90 -73.43 -28.99
N ASN A 794 -43.55 -73.30 -30.15
CA ASN A 794 -43.77 -72.00 -30.81
C ASN A 794 -44.67 -71.08 -29.98
N ARG A 795 -45.75 -71.60 -29.37
CA ARG A 795 -46.61 -70.82 -28.47
C ARG A 795 -45.85 -70.33 -27.24
N GLU A 796 -45.04 -71.17 -26.61
CA GLU A 796 -44.17 -70.77 -25.50
C GLU A 796 -43.10 -69.76 -25.92
N MET A 797 -42.52 -69.88 -27.11
CA MET A 797 -41.55 -68.91 -27.62
C MET A 797 -42.20 -67.54 -27.86
N LEU A 798 -43.42 -67.51 -28.41
CA LEU A 798 -44.22 -66.28 -28.56
C LEU A 798 -44.63 -65.68 -27.20
N GLU A 799 -44.90 -66.53 -26.20
CA GLU A 799 -45.16 -66.09 -24.81
C GLU A 799 -43.92 -65.41 -24.23
N ARG A 800 -42.74 -66.02 -24.37
CA ARG A 800 -41.45 -65.48 -23.92
C ARG A 800 -41.10 -64.17 -24.64
N PHE A 801 -41.35 -64.06 -25.95
CA PHE A 801 -41.19 -62.80 -26.68
C PHE A 801 -42.16 -61.71 -26.20
N ARG A 802 -43.43 -62.03 -25.91
CA ARG A 802 -44.39 -61.07 -25.33
C ARG A 802 -43.97 -60.59 -23.94
N MET A 803 -43.49 -61.49 -23.09
CA MET A 803 -42.96 -61.12 -21.77
C MET A 803 -41.71 -60.25 -21.88
N ALA A 804 -40.74 -60.63 -22.72
CA ALA A 804 -39.52 -59.85 -22.93
C ALA A 804 -39.80 -58.45 -23.52
N HIS A 805 -40.79 -58.33 -24.42
CA HIS A 805 -41.26 -57.04 -24.94
C HIS A 805 -41.87 -56.20 -23.83
N GLY A 806 -42.80 -56.77 -23.03
CA GLY A 806 -43.41 -56.08 -21.90
C GLY A 806 -42.38 -55.61 -20.87
N GLU A 807 -41.38 -56.42 -20.52
CA GLU A 807 -40.27 -55.97 -19.66
C GLU A 807 -39.38 -54.90 -20.32
N SER A 808 -39.29 -54.87 -21.66
CA SER A 808 -38.56 -53.82 -22.38
C SER A 808 -39.31 -52.49 -22.34
N GLU A 809 -40.62 -52.50 -22.55
CA GLU A 809 -41.50 -51.34 -22.38
C GLU A 809 -41.45 -50.83 -20.93
N ASP A 810 -41.46 -51.74 -19.95
CA ASP A 810 -41.31 -51.42 -18.53
C ASP A 810 -39.97 -50.75 -18.20
N ARG A 811 -38.88 -51.19 -18.85
CA ARG A 811 -37.54 -50.58 -18.74
C ARG A 811 -37.49 -49.23 -19.44
N GLU A 812 -38.14 -49.07 -20.58
CA GLU A 812 -38.22 -47.79 -21.30
C GLU A 812 -39.02 -46.75 -20.51
N LEU A 813 -40.17 -47.12 -19.94
CA LEU A 813 -40.95 -46.23 -19.08
C LEU A 813 -40.18 -45.79 -17.83
N LYS A 814 -39.39 -46.69 -17.23
CA LYS A 814 -38.48 -46.38 -16.12
C LYS A 814 -37.35 -45.44 -16.55
N LEU A 815 -36.80 -45.61 -17.75
CA LEU A 815 -35.81 -44.71 -18.34
C LEU A 815 -36.41 -43.32 -18.60
N GLN A 816 -37.55 -43.22 -19.28
CA GLN A 816 -38.26 -41.96 -19.54
C GLN A 816 -38.61 -41.21 -18.24
N HIS A 817 -39.03 -41.94 -17.19
CA HIS A 817 -39.26 -41.35 -15.86
C HIS A 817 -37.96 -40.81 -15.24
N ALA A 818 -36.86 -41.57 -15.30
CA ALA A 818 -35.56 -41.12 -14.81
C ALA A 818 -35.01 -39.94 -15.62
N GLU A 819 -35.23 -39.87 -16.94
CA GLU A 819 -34.92 -38.70 -17.78
C GLU A 819 -35.78 -37.48 -17.41
N GLY A 820 -37.04 -37.69 -17.05
CA GLY A 820 -37.91 -36.64 -16.50
C GLY A 820 -37.38 -36.06 -15.19
N LEU A 821 -37.04 -36.92 -14.22
CA LEU A 821 -36.44 -36.52 -12.95
C LEU A 821 -35.09 -35.81 -13.14
N ASN A 822 -34.21 -36.36 -13.98
CA ASN A 822 -32.92 -35.72 -14.33
C ASN A 822 -33.13 -34.35 -14.97
N ASN A 823 -34.17 -34.14 -15.78
CA ASN A 823 -34.47 -32.82 -16.33
C ASN A 823 -35.01 -31.84 -15.27
N SER A 824 -35.79 -32.28 -14.28
CA SER A 824 -36.20 -31.44 -13.14
C SER A 824 -34.98 -31.00 -12.32
N ILE A 825 -34.18 -31.97 -11.87
CA ILE A 825 -32.96 -31.72 -11.07
C ILE A 825 -31.99 -30.81 -11.83
N ARG A 826 -31.86 -30.97 -13.16
CA ARG A 826 -31.02 -30.11 -14.00
C ARG A 826 -31.59 -28.68 -14.14
N LEU A 827 -32.91 -28.48 -14.07
CA LEU A 827 -33.53 -27.15 -14.06
C LEU A 827 -33.38 -26.48 -12.68
N GLU A 828 -33.55 -27.23 -11.59
CA GLU A 828 -33.35 -26.77 -10.21
C GLU A 828 -31.88 -26.39 -9.95
N LEU A 829 -30.94 -27.19 -10.45
CA LEU A 829 -29.50 -26.87 -10.43
C LEU A 829 -29.20 -25.60 -11.23
N LEU A 830 -29.85 -25.40 -12.38
CA LEU A 830 -29.68 -24.18 -13.18
C LEU A 830 -30.28 -22.93 -12.52
N SER A 831 -31.41 -23.04 -11.81
CA SER A 831 -31.97 -21.91 -11.05
C SER A 831 -31.12 -21.58 -9.83
N SER A 832 -30.65 -22.59 -9.09
CA SER A 832 -29.67 -22.39 -8.03
C SER A 832 -28.39 -21.74 -8.58
N ASP A 833 -27.91 -22.15 -9.75
CA ASP A 833 -26.74 -21.51 -10.37
C ASP A 833 -26.96 -20.07 -10.85
N THR A 834 -28.19 -19.66 -11.17
CA THR A 834 -28.50 -18.23 -11.34
C THR A 834 -28.49 -17.48 -10.01
N GLU A 835 -29.10 -18.04 -8.96
CA GLU A 835 -29.12 -17.44 -7.63
C GLU A 835 -27.72 -17.31 -7.02
N ARG A 836 -26.89 -18.36 -7.08
CA ARG A 836 -25.48 -18.35 -6.66
C ARG A 836 -24.65 -17.32 -7.42
N ARG A 837 -25.00 -16.97 -8.67
CA ARG A 837 -24.34 -15.89 -9.41
C ARG A 837 -24.78 -14.53 -8.92
N HIS A 838 -26.08 -14.29 -8.76
CA HIS A 838 -26.59 -13.02 -8.23
C HIS A 838 -26.10 -12.75 -6.79
N LEU A 839 -26.02 -13.77 -5.93
CA LEU A 839 -25.44 -13.63 -4.59
C LEU A 839 -23.95 -13.28 -4.61
N ARG A 840 -23.17 -13.79 -5.57
CA ARG A 840 -21.76 -13.38 -5.78
C ARG A 840 -21.67 -11.96 -6.33
N GLU A 841 -22.56 -11.56 -7.22
CA GLU A 841 -22.64 -10.20 -7.78
C GLU A 841 -22.98 -9.17 -6.69
N THR A 842 -23.87 -9.50 -5.74
CA THR A 842 -24.19 -8.63 -4.59
C THR A 842 -23.09 -8.59 -3.54
N VAL A 843 -22.47 -9.73 -3.21
CA VAL A 843 -21.29 -9.75 -2.30
C VAL A 843 -20.15 -8.92 -2.91
N GLY A 844 -19.82 -9.15 -4.19
CA GLY A 844 -18.84 -8.35 -4.93
C GLY A 844 -19.26 -6.91 -5.22
N HIS A 845 -20.45 -6.47 -4.78
CA HIS A 845 -20.84 -5.07 -4.70
C HIS A 845 -20.62 -4.50 -3.30
N GLN A 846 -21.03 -5.22 -2.26
CA GLN A 846 -20.82 -4.84 -0.87
C GLN A 846 -19.32 -4.78 -0.52
N GLU A 847 -18.50 -5.68 -1.04
CA GLU A 847 -17.03 -5.64 -0.92
C GLU A 847 -16.43 -4.34 -1.49
N ARG A 848 -16.98 -3.83 -2.61
CA ARG A 848 -16.54 -2.56 -3.21
C ARG A 848 -16.98 -1.37 -2.37
N GLU A 849 -18.22 -1.35 -1.89
CA GLU A 849 -18.72 -0.30 -1.00
C GLU A 849 -17.93 -0.24 0.32
N ILE A 850 -17.61 -1.40 0.90
CA ILE A 850 -16.74 -1.52 2.08
C ILE A 850 -15.34 -0.98 1.78
N GLN A 851 -14.74 -1.32 0.64
CA GLN A 851 -13.43 -0.80 0.25
C GLN A 851 -13.44 0.72 0.02
N GLU A 852 -14.49 1.27 -0.59
CA GLU A 852 -14.68 2.72 -0.77
C GLU A 852 -14.84 3.42 0.58
N HIS A 853 -15.61 2.85 1.52
CA HIS A 853 -15.72 3.35 2.89
C HIS A 853 -14.40 3.26 3.68
N MET A 854 -13.62 2.19 3.53
CA MET A 854 -12.28 2.08 4.14
C MET A 854 -11.31 3.14 3.59
N ASN A 855 -11.34 3.38 2.28
CA ASN A 855 -10.52 4.43 1.65
C ASN A 855 -10.92 5.82 2.16
N ALA A 856 -12.22 6.08 2.34
CA ALA A 856 -12.72 7.32 2.92
C ALA A 856 -12.32 7.49 4.40
N LEU A 857 -12.39 6.42 5.21
CA LEU A 857 -11.93 6.43 6.60
C LEU A 857 -10.44 6.77 6.70
N GLN A 858 -9.58 6.13 5.91
CA GLN A 858 -8.14 6.44 5.86
C GLN A 858 -7.88 7.91 5.48
N ALA A 859 -8.67 8.47 4.55
CA ALA A 859 -8.58 9.88 4.19
C ALA A 859 -8.98 10.82 5.36
N TYR A 860 -10.01 10.46 6.13
CA TYR A 860 -10.39 11.21 7.34
C TYR A 860 -9.38 11.07 8.47
N GLU A 861 -8.81 9.88 8.70
CA GLU A 861 -7.73 9.66 9.68
C GLU A 861 -6.48 10.48 9.35
N ALA A 862 -6.11 10.57 8.06
CA ALA A 862 -5.03 11.42 7.59
C ALA A 862 -5.32 12.93 7.81
N GLN A 863 -6.57 13.37 7.60
CA GLN A 863 -7.00 14.74 7.88
C GLN A 863 -6.95 15.06 9.38
N VAL A 864 -7.49 14.19 10.24
CA VAL A 864 -7.41 14.31 11.71
C VAL A 864 -5.96 14.34 12.18
N SER A 865 -5.10 13.49 11.64
CA SER A 865 -3.65 13.47 11.92
C SER A 865 -2.92 14.71 11.41
N SER A 866 -3.46 15.41 10.42
CA SER A 866 -2.95 16.72 9.97
C SER A 866 -3.42 17.84 10.91
N LEU A 867 -4.70 17.86 11.27
CA LEU A 867 -5.27 18.83 12.20
C LEU A 867 -4.66 18.74 13.59
N ALA A 868 -4.43 17.54 14.12
CA ALA A 868 -3.76 17.34 15.42
C ALA A 868 -2.34 17.92 15.44
N ARG A 869 -1.55 17.73 14.37
CA ARG A 869 -0.23 18.37 14.22
C ARG A 869 -0.31 19.88 14.04
N GLY A 870 -1.38 20.39 13.42
CA GLY A 870 -1.67 21.83 13.34
C GLY A 870 -1.99 22.42 14.71
N MET A 871 -2.82 21.75 15.51
CA MET A 871 -3.16 22.17 16.88
C MET A 871 -1.94 22.17 17.79
N SER A 872 -1.11 21.10 17.78
CA SER A 872 0.15 21.05 18.57
C SER A 872 1.05 22.25 18.29
N ARG A 873 1.23 22.63 17.01
CA ARG A 873 2.02 23.80 16.63
C ARG A 873 1.43 25.11 17.14
N LEU A 874 0.11 25.28 17.02
CA LEU A 874 -0.58 26.47 17.53
C LEU A 874 -0.55 26.55 19.06
N GLU A 875 -0.53 25.41 19.76
CA GLU A 875 -0.35 25.33 21.22
C GLU A 875 1.10 25.66 21.62
N GLU A 876 2.09 25.16 20.89
CA GLU A 876 3.52 25.49 21.05
C GLU A 876 3.77 26.99 20.80
N GLU A 877 3.25 27.56 19.71
CA GLU A 877 3.32 28.99 19.38
C GLU A 877 2.63 29.86 20.45
N LEU A 878 1.43 29.46 20.90
CA LEU A 878 0.71 30.14 21.97
C LEU A 878 1.46 30.06 23.31
N GLN A 879 2.15 28.95 23.60
CA GLN A 879 2.96 28.81 24.80
C GLN A 879 4.26 29.62 24.73
N ALA A 880 4.90 29.70 23.56
CA ALA A 880 6.03 30.60 23.31
C ALA A 880 5.63 32.08 23.51
N ALA A 881 4.55 32.53 22.87
CA ALA A 881 4.03 33.89 23.01
C ALA A 881 3.60 34.23 24.45
N ARG A 882 3.08 33.24 25.21
CA ARG A 882 2.85 33.39 26.66
C ARG A 882 4.16 33.55 27.44
N GLY A 883 5.20 32.81 27.09
CA GLY A 883 6.56 32.95 27.63
C GLY A 883 7.13 34.34 27.39
N GLU A 884 7.17 34.79 26.14
CA GLU A 884 7.59 36.15 25.75
C GLU A 884 6.83 37.23 26.52
N LYS A 885 5.49 37.09 26.63
CA LYS A 885 4.67 38.00 27.44
C LYS A 885 5.09 38.03 28.92
N THR A 886 5.48 36.91 29.53
CA THR A 886 5.97 36.90 30.91
C THR A 886 7.33 37.57 31.06
N VAL A 887 8.23 37.41 30.08
CA VAL A 887 9.53 38.12 30.06
C VAL A 887 9.30 39.63 29.93
N LEU A 888 8.50 40.06 28.95
CA LEU A 888 8.18 41.48 28.74
C LEU A 888 7.46 42.13 29.95
N LEU A 889 6.68 41.36 30.72
CA LEU A 889 6.09 41.86 31.98
C LEU A 889 7.12 41.99 33.11
N SER A 890 8.13 41.12 33.15
CA SER A 890 9.28 41.24 34.06
C SER A 890 10.15 42.44 33.70
N ASP A 891 10.44 42.65 32.41
CA ASP A 891 11.19 43.81 31.92
C ASP A 891 10.44 45.12 32.16
N LEU A 892 9.12 45.14 31.94
CA LEU A 892 8.29 46.29 32.29
C LEU A 892 8.29 46.57 33.80
N ALA A 893 8.39 45.54 34.65
CA ALA A 893 8.50 45.72 36.10
C ALA A 893 9.88 46.28 36.49
N SER A 894 10.98 45.79 35.91
CA SER A 894 12.33 46.29 36.19
C SER A 894 12.54 47.72 35.68
N VAL A 895 11.98 48.07 34.52
CA VAL A 895 11.94 49.46 34.00
C VAL A 895 11.14 50.37 34.93
N ARG A 896 9.98 49.92 35.45
CA ARG A 896 9.21 50.69 36.45
C ARG A 896 9.99 50.91 37.74
N GLU A 897 10.68 49.89 38.24
CA GLU A 897 11.54 50.02 39.43
C GLU A 897 12.71 50.99 39.17
N LEU A 898 13.31 50.95 37.98
CA LEU A 898 14.35 51.89 37.55
C LEU A 898 13.82 53.33 37.46
N CYS A 899 12.63 53.55 36.92
CA CYS A 899 11.98 54.87 36.93
C CYS A 899 11.77 55.39 38.35
N VAL A 900 11.25 54.58 39.27
CA VAL A 900 11.08 54.97 40.69
C VAL A 900 12.43 55.30 41.35
N LYS A 901 13.48 54.53 41.07
CA LYS A 901 14.84 54.84 41.54
C LYS A 901 15.35 56.17 40.95
N LEU A 902 15.18 56.39 39.66
CA LEU A 902 15.59 57.63 38.99
C LEU A 902 14.83 58.87 39.50
N ASP A 903 13.50 58.79 39.69
CA ASP A 903 12.73 59.90 40.25
C ASP A 903 13.10 60.16 41.73
N SER A 904 13.35 59.12 42.53
CA SER A 904 13.84 59.30 43.91
C SER A 904 15.24 59.94 43.97
N SER A 905 16.13 59.60 43.04
CA SER A 905 17.46 60.19 42.90
C SER A 905 17.40 61.64 42.40
N LYS A 906 16.49 61.93 41.47
CA LYS A 906 16.16 63.27 40.99
C LYS A 906 15.57 64.13 42.10
N GLU A 907 14.66 63.61 42.92
CA GLU A 907 14.15 64.31 44.11
C GLU A 907 15.25 64.57 45.16
N LEU A 908 16.13 63.60 45.41
CA LEU A 908 17.30 63.82 46.28
C LEU A 908 18.21 64.93 45.71
N SER A 909 18.45 64.90 44.41
CA SER A 909 19.27 65.88 43.70
C SER A 909 18.66 67.28 43.69
N THR A 910 17.33 67.42 43.52
CA THR A 910 16.66 68.73 43.60
C THR A 910 16.62 69.25 45.03
N ARG A 911 16.45 68.40 46.05
CA ARG A 911 16.57 68.79 47.47
C ARG A 911 17.99 69.23 47.83
N GLN A 912 19.02 68.59 47.27
CA GLN A 912 20.41 69.05 47.40
C GLN A 912 20.63 70.39 46.68
N LEU A 913 20.06 70.55 45.47
CA LEU A 913 20.15 71.79 44.69
C LEU A 913 19.47 72.96 45.41
N THR A 914 18.26 72.78 45.97
CA THR A 914 17.59 73.84 46.75
C THR A 914 18.34 74.17 48.02
N SER A 915 18.88 73.17 48.75
CA SER A 915 19.77 73.42 49.90
C SER A 915 20.99 74.25 49.50
N LYS A 916 21.60 73.98 48.34
CA LYS A 916 22.72 74.78 47.83
C LYS A 916 22.31 76.15 47.29
N SER A 917 21.10 76.32 46.76
CA SER A 917 20.53 77.65 46.45
C SER A 917 20.39 78.47 47.72
N MET A 918 19.79 77.90 48.78
CA MET A 918 19.64 78.58 50.07
C MET A 918 21.00 78.89 50.74
N GLU A 919 21.98 77.99 50.66
CA GLU A 919 23.35 78.30 51.11
C GLU A 919 24.00 79.43 50.31
N LEU A 920 23.82 79.46 48.98
CA LEU A 920 24.33 80.53 48.11
C LEU A 920 23.63 81.87 48.41
N GLU A 921 22.31 81.88 48.49
CA GLU A 921 21.49 83.06 48.85
C GLU A 921 21.93 83.65 50.20
N ARG A 922 22.14 82.79 51.20
CA ARG A 922 22.67 83.16 52.52
C ARG A 922 24.07 83.77 52.43
N VAL A 923 24.98 83.17 51.65
CA VAL A 923 26.35 83.69 51.44
C VAL A 923 26.36 84.98 50.61
N THR A 924 25.42 85.15 49.67
CA THR A 924 25.26 86.43 48.96
C THR A 924 24.72 87.53 49.87
N GLY A 925 23.82 87.21 50.82
CA GLY A 925 23.40 88.12 51.87
C GLY A 925 24.57 88.56 52.75
N GLU A 926 25.36 87.61 53.26
CA GLU A 926 26.59 87.91 54.03
C GLU A 926 27.58 88.79 53.23
N LEU A 927 27.71 88.56 51.92
CA LEU A 927 28.53 89.39 51.03
C LEU A 927 27.95 90.79 50.80
N GLU A 928 26.63 90.95 50.78
CA GLU A 928 25.98 92.26 50.66
C GLU A 928 26.04 93.05 51.97
N ASP A 929 25.88 92.39 53.12
CA ASP A 929 26.11 92.98 54.44
C ASP A 929 27.56 93.50 54.56
N VAL A 930 28.56 92.66 54.27
CA VAL A 930 29.99 93.04 54.28
C VAL A 930 30.31 94.13 53.24
N ARG A 931 29.66 94.14 52.07
CA ARG A 931 29.77 95.25 51.11
C ARG A 931 29.18 96.54 51.67
N SER A 932 28.04 96.47 52.37
CA SER A 932 27.40 97.64 52.97
C SER A 932 28.25 98.24 54.09
N GLU A 933 28.86 97.39 54.92
CA GLU A 933 29.83 97.79 55.95
C GLU A 933 31.07 98.41 55.30
N ALA A 934 31.62 97.80 54.25
CA ALA A 934 32.76 98.35 53.52
C ALA A 934 32.45 99.72 52.86
N GLU A 935 31.24 99.94 52.35
CA GLU A 935 30.81 101.27 51.86
C GLU A 935 30.59 102.28 52.99
N LEU A 936 30.15 101.84 54.17
CA LEU A 936 30.02 102.70 55.36
C LEU A 936 31.41 103.11 55.88
N LEU A 937 32.36 102.18 55.94
CA LEU A 937 33.77 102.42 56.26
C LEU A 937 34.46 103.33 55.21
N LYS A 938 34.15 103.17 53.91
CA LYS A 938 34.62 104.11 52.87
C LYS A 938 34.08 105.52 53.09
N LYS A 939 32.81 105.67 53.47
CA LYS A 939 32.21 106.98 53.78
C LYS A 939 32.85 107.61 55.02
N GLN A 940 33.08 106.84 56.08
CA GLN A 940 33.82 107.30 57.27
C GLN A 940 35.25 107.74 56.90
N LEU A 941 35.99 106.94 56.13
CA LEU A 941 37.33 107.28 55.65
C LEU A 941 37.32 108.53 54.75
N ALA A 942 36.26 108.75 53.97
CA ALA A 942 36.10 109.97 53.16
C ALA A 942 35.86 111.21 54.04
N SER A 943 35.07 111.12 55.11
CA SER A 943 34.93 112.20 56.10
C SER A 943 36.23 112.45 56.86
N GLU A 944 36.98 111.43 57.27
CA GLU A 944 38.29 111.60 57.91
C GLU A 944 39.31 112.25 56.97
N ARG A 945 39.30 111.89 55.68
CA ARG A 945 40.11 112.58 54.66
C ARG A 945 39.67 114.04 54.41
N LEU A 946 38.47 114.43 54.82
CA LEU A 946 38.00 115.81 54.77
C LEU A 946 38.36 116.58 56.05
N THR A 947 38.24 115.97 57.24
CA THR A 947 38.69 116.58 58.51
C THR A 947 40.20 116.82 58.48
N VAL A 948 41.00 115.86 57.99
CA VAL A 948 42.45 116.02 57.78
C VAL A 948 42.75 117.20 56.84
N ARG A 949 42.10 117.32 55.68
CA ARG A 949 42.30 118.48 54.79
C ARG A 949 41.91 119.81 55.42
N ASN A 950 40.85 119.84 56.23
CA ASN A 950 40.46 121.05 56.96
C ASN A 950 41.53 121.43 57.99
N LEU A 951 42.12 120.45 58.69
CA LEU A 951 43.23 120.65 59.62
C LEU A 951 44.52 121.08 58.91
N GLU A 952 44.85 120.49 57.75
CA GLU A 952 45.97 120.91 56.90
C GLU A 952 45.82 122.37 56.43
N THR A 953 44.59 122.78 56.07
CA THR A 953 44.27 124.15 55.64
C THR A 953 44.32 125.15 56.81
N LEU A 954 43.89 124.73 58.01
CA LEU A 954 44.06 125.52 59.24
C LEU A 954 45.54 125.66 59.62
N LEU A 955 46.33 124.59 59.49
CA LEU A 955 47.77 124.60 59.76
C LEU A 955 48.55 125.47 58.76
N SER A 956 48.20 125.46 57.46
CA SER A 956 48.83 126.34 56.48
C SER A 956 48.46 127.81 56.73
N SER A 957 47.20 128.10 57.03
CA SER A 957 46.75 129.45 57.42
C SER A 957 47.44 129.93 58.71
N ASN A 958 47.65 129.04 59.69
CA ASN A 958 48.34 129.39 60.93
C ASN A 958 49.83 129.67 60.68
N ARG A 959 50.54 128.80 59.95
CA ARG A 959 51.95 129.02 59.54
C ARG A 959 52.13 130.34 58.76
N GLN A 960 51.17 130.70 57.92
CA GLN A 960 51.21 131.97 57.17
C GLN A 960 51.01 133.18 58.10
N LYS A 961 50.17 133.07 59.14
CA LYS A 961 50.04 134.09 60.20
C LYS A 961 51.30 134.19 61.05
N GLU A 962 51.86 133.06 61.49
CA GLU A 962 53.12 132.99 62.25
C GLU A 962 54.24 133.69 61.49
N PHE A 963 54.45 133.35 60.20
CA PHE A 963 55.44 134.00 59.34
C PHE A 963 55.25 135.52 59.26
N HIS A 964 54.00 135.99 59.10
CA HIS A 964 53.68 137.41 59.05
C HIS A 964 53.95 138.11 60.39
N THR A 965 53.62 137.48 61.53
CA THR A 965 53.97 138.02 62.86
C THR A 965 55.48 138.06 63.08
N HIS A 966 56.22 137.03 62.64
CA HIS A 966 57.66 136.94 62.78
C HIS A 966 58.40 138.00 61.93
N LEU A 967 57.84 138.38 60.78
CA LEU A 967 58.32 139.52 60.00
C LEU A 967 58.18 140.82 60.81
N SER A 968 56.99 141.10 61.35
CA SER A 968 56.74 142.30 62.18
C SER A 968 57.51 142.32 63.51
N ALA A 969 57.92 141.16 64.01
CA ALA A 969 58.79 141.04 65.18
C ALA A 969 60.23 141.42 64.83
N SER A 970 60.75 140.91 63.70
CA SER A 970 62.07 141.25 63.17
C SER A 970 62.23 142.75 62.89
N GLU A 971 61.18 143.39 62.35
CA GLU A 971 61.12 144.83 62.15
C GLU A 971 61.30 145.59 63.49
N ARG A 972 60.50 145.27 64.52
CA ARG A 972 60.63 145.89 65.85
C ARG A 972 61.95 145.57 66.55
N ASP A 973 62.53 144.39 66.37
CA ASP A 973 63.85 144.08 66.94
C ASP A 973 64.97 144.88 66.25
N SER A 974 64.81 145.25 64.98
CA SER A 974 65.71 146.18 64.29
C SER A 974 65.62 147.60 64.88
N GLU A 975 64.41 148.08 65.20
CA GLU A 975 64.20 149.36 65.90
C GLU A 975 64.79 149.33 67.31
N LEU A 976 64.53 148.26 68.07
CA LEU A 976 65.10 148.05 69.40
C LEU A 976 66.62 147.96 69.39
N LYS A 977 67.24 147.42 68.32
CA LYS A 977 68.70 147.42 68.17
C LYS A 977 69.25 148.84 68.05
N VAL A 978 68.66 149.67 67.18
CA VAL A 978 69.04 151.09 67.03
C VAL A 978 68.85 151.87 68.35
N LEU A 979 67.81 151.56 69.14
CA LEU A 979 67.59 152.14 70.46
C LEU A 979 68.62 151.66 71.51
N ARG A 980 69.00 150.38 71.51
CA ARG A 980 70.06 149.82 72.37
C ARG A 980 71.43 150.44 72.09
N ASP A 981 71.80 150.58 70.82
CA ASP A 981 73.07 151.19 70.41
C ASP A 981 73.14 152.67 70.85
N ARG A 982 72.02 153.39 70.78
CA ARG A 982 71.88 154.78 71.25
C ARG A 982 71.96 154.90 72.79
N LEU A 983 71.50 153.89 73.53
CA LEU A 983 71.62 153.82 75.00
C LEU A 983 73.06 153.55 75.43
N ALA A 984 73.74 152.56 74.82
CA ALA A 984 75.13 152.24 75.11
C ALA A 984 76.08 153.44 74.88
N LEU A 985 75.79 154.26 73.86
CA LEU A 985 76.50 155.50 73.62
C LEU A 985 76.34 156.52 74.77
N ALA A 986 75.16 156.58 75.40
CA ALA A 986 74.92 157.43 76.57
C ALA A 986 75.64 156.92 77.83
N ASP A 987 75.55 155.61 78.10
CA ASP A 987 76.23 154.98 79.25
C ASP A 987 77.75 155.14 79.18
N SER A 988 78.34 155.12 77.98
CA SER A 988 79.77 155.40 77.80
C SER A 988 80.20 156.79 78.30
N LYS A 989 79.31 157.80 78.19
CA LYS A 989 79.54 159.16 78.68
C LYS A 989 79.34 159.25 80.19
N THR A 990 78.30 158.61 80.72
CA THR A 990 78.05 158.50 82.17
C THR A 990 79.24 157.82 82.88
N ALA A 991 79.79 156.76 82.29
CA ALA A 991 80.99 156.09 82.78
C ALA A 991 82.26 156.97 82.68
N GLY A 992 82.32 157.92 81.73
CA GLY A 992 83.35 158.95 81.68
C GLY A 992 83.31 159.86 82.91
N HIS A 993 82.16 160.49 83.17
CA HIS A 993 81.98 161.39 84.32
C HIS A 993 82.17 160.68 85.68
N ALA A 994 81.80 159.40 85.78
CA ALA A 994 82.06 158.60 86.99
C ALA A 994 83.56 158.47 87.32
N ARG A 995 84.44 158.45 86.31
CA ARG A 995 85.90 158.44 86.49
C ARG A 995 86.41 159.79 87.01
N GLU A 996 85.92 160.90 86.45
CA GLU A 996 86.26 162.26 86.91
C GLU A 996 85.88 162.45 88.39
N VAL A 997 84.65 162.06 88.77
CA VAL A 997 84.18 162.12 90.17
C VAL A 997 85.05 161.28 91.11
N SER A 998 85.51 160.11 90.67
CA SER A 998 86.40 159.25 91.46
C SER A 998 87.79 159.89 91.66
N LEU A 999 88.32 160.53 90.62
CA LEU A 999 89.62 161.22 90.65
C LEU A 999 89.57 162.46 91.57
N LEU A 1000 88.46 163.20 91.55
CA LEU A 1000 88.21 164.31 92.49
C LEU A 1000 88.06 163.83 93.94
N ARG A 1001 87.35 162.72 94.18
CA ARG A 1001 87.25 162.10 95.53
C ARG A 1001 88.60 161.67 96.10
N GLY A 1002 89.48 161.10 95.28
CA GLY A 1002 90.85 160.76 95.70
C GLY A 1002 91.62 162.00 96.18
N LYS A 1003 91.47 163.13 95.49
CA LYS A 1003 92.14 164.39 95.83
C LYS A 1003 91.62 165.03 97.12
N VAL A 1004 90.33 164.87 97.43
CA VAL A 1004 89.75 165.26 98.73
C VAL A 1004 90.33 164.41 99.87
N SER A 1005 90.46 163.09 99.67
CA SER A 1005 91.05 162.18 100.69
C SER A 1005 92.48 162.57 101.06
N GLN A 1006 93.28 163.00 100.09
CA GLN A 1006 94.66 163.45 100.30
C GLN A 1006 94.72 164.68 101.21
N LEU A 1007 93.94 165.73 100.90
CA LEU A 1007 93.83 166.95 101.73
C LEU A 1007 93.28 166.65 103.14
N GLN A 1008 92.40 165.65 103.28
CA GLN A 1008 91.90 165.20 104.57
C GLN A 1008 93.04 164.67 105.46
N THR A 1009 93.97 163.89 104.91
CA THR A 1009 95.11 163.35 105.68
C THR A 1009 96.10 164.42 106.12
N GLU A 1010 96.34 165.45 105.31
CA GLU A 1010 97.19 166.60 105.66
C GLU A 1010 96.58 167.40 106.83
N MET A 1011 95.27 167.66 106.79
CA MET A 1011 94.55 168.34 107.86
C MET A 1011 94.54 167.54 109.18
N ASP A 1012 94.49 166.19 109.14
CA ASP A 1012 94.59 165.38 110.37
C ASP A 1012 96.01 165.29 110.94
N VAL A 1013 97.07 165.54 110.14
CA VAL A 1013 98.44 165.74 110.67
C VAL A 1013 98.52 167.07 111.43
N LEU A 1014 98.00 168.16 110.87
CA LEU A 1014 97.96 169.48 111.52
C LEU A 1014 97.14 169.47 112.82
N LYS A 1015 96.04 168.71 112.89
CA LYS A 1015 95.29 168.52 114.14
C LYS A 1015 96.11 167.86 115.25
N ARG A 1016 96.99 166.90 114.93
CA ARG A 1016 97.83 166.23 115.95
C ARG A 1016 98.82 167.19 116.60
N GLN A 1017 99.42 168.08 115.81
CA GLN A 1017 100.29 169.15 116.33
C GLN A 1017 99.51 170.15 117.20
N LEU A 1018 98.27 170.49 116.81
CA LEU A 1018 97.39 171.34 117.61
C LEU A 1018 96.98 170.68 118.95
N THR A 1019 96.83 169.35 119.00
CA THR A 1019 96.50 168.65 120.25
C THR A 1019 97.64 168.60 121.26
N THR A 1020 98.91 168.59 120.82
CA THR A 1020 100.07 168.73 121.74
C THR A 1020 100.13 170.14 122.37
N GLU A 1021 99.97 171.20 121.57
CA GLU A 1021 99.86 172.59 122.06
C GLU A 1021 98.66 172.82 123.01
N ARG A 1022 97.58 172.04 122.83
CA ARG A 1022 96.43 172.04 123.76
C ARG A 1022 96.73 171.30 125.05
N PHE A 1023 97.40 170.15 125.03
CA PHE A 1023 97.66 169.36 126.24
C PHE A 1023 98.46 170.15 127.30
N GLU A 1024 99.45 170.95 126.87
CA GLU A 1024 100.19 171.82 127.78
C GLU A 1024 99.34 172.98 128.35
N ARG A 1025 98.44 173.57 127.55
CA ARG A 1025 97.49 174.59 128.06
C ARG A 1025 96.38 174.00 128.92
N GLU A 1026 95.90 172.79 128.63
CA GLU A 1026 94.92 172.07 129.46
C GLU A 1026 95.48 171.78 130.87
N ARG A 1027 96.82 171.68 131.00
CA ARG A 1027 97.51 171.63 132.29
C ARG A 1027 97.40 172.96 133.06
N ALA A 1028 97.55 174.10 132.39
CA ALA A 1028 97.29 175.42 132.99
C ALA A 1028 95.79 175.65 133.30
N VAL A 1029 94.88 175.02 132.54
CA VAL A 1029 93.43 175.01 132.82
C VAL A 1029 93.09 174.29 134.12
N GLN A 1030 93.93 173.37 134.63
CA GLN A 1030 93.71 172.79 135.97
C GLN A 1030 93.80 173.87 137.08
N GLU A 1031 94.67 174.87 136.94
CA GLU A 1031 94.82 175.97 137.90
C GLU A 1031 93.67 176.98 137.78
N MET A 1032 93.25 177.30 136.55
CA MET A 1032 92.21 178.32 136.29
C MET A 1032 90.77 177.80 136.32
N ARG A 1033 90.56 176.55 136.75
CA ARG A 1033 89.27 176.08 137.32
C ARG A 1033 88.80 176.94 138.52
N ARG A 1034 89.64 177.83 139.04
CA ARG A 1034 89.39 178.76 140.14
C ARG A 1034 88.62 180.06 139.80
N GLN A 1035 88.13 180.27 138.57
CA GLN A 1035 87.42 181.52 138.19
C GLN A 1035 86.08 181.38 137.45
N GLY A 1036 85.65 180.18 137.04
CA GLY A 1036 84.38 179.98 136.33
C GLY A 1036 84.35 180.60 134.92
N MET A 1037 83.20 181.18 134.53
CA MET A 1037 82.86 181.69 133.19
C MET A 1037 82.55 180.63 132.11
N SER A 1038 81.80 181.06 131.08
CA SER A 1038 81.12 180.25 130.06
C SER A 1038 81.33 180.82 128.64
N PHE A 1039 80.55 180.33 127.66
CA PHE A 1039 80.02 181.02 126.44
C PHE A 1039 80.63 180.80 125.03
N SER A 1040 79.72 180.39 124.11
CA SER A 1040 79.58 180.88 122.71
C SER A 1040 80.67 180.46 121.65
N SER A 1041 80.56 180.69 120.32
CA SER A 1041 79.67 181.57 119.53
C SER A 1041 79.58 181.29 117.99
N LEU A 1042 78.40 181.53 117.38
CA LEU A 1042 78.11 182.21 116.07
C LEU A 1042 78.48 181.71 114.62
N ARG A 1043 77.55 182.04 113.68
CA ARG A 1043 77.64 182.25 112.17
C ARG A 1043 77.75 181.00 111.25
N SER A 1044 77.45 181.02 109.93
CA SER A 1044 77.21 182.09 108.91
C SER A 1044 76.17 181.70 107.79
N SER A 1045 76.07 182.45 106.67
CA SER A 1045 74.97 182.35 105.65
C SER A 1045 75.31 182.69 104.17
N SER A 1046 74.57 182.10 103.19
CA SER A 1046 74.44 182.49 101.73
C SER A 1046 75.67 182.30 100.80
N PRO A 1047 75.64 182.50 99.44
CA PRO A 1047 74.55 182.63 98.43
C PRO A 1047 74.82 181.93 97.02
N LEU A 1048 74.07 182.30 95.95
CA LEU A 1048 74.40 182.35 94.48
C LEU A 1048 73.81 181.35 93.43
N SER A 1049 73.91 181.73 92.13
CA SER A 1049 72.99 181.39 91.01
C SER A 1049 73.60 181.51 89.59
N ARG A 1050 72.88 181.01 88.55
CA ARG A 1050 72.82 181.42 87.11
C ARG A 1050 74.06 181.37 86.17
N SER A 1051 73.86 180.84 84.95
CA SER A 1051 74.34 181.44 83.67
C SER A 1051 73.43 181.05 82.46
N LEU A 1052 73.79 181.41 81.22
CA LEU A 1052 72.85 181.84 80.15
C LEU A 1052 73.32 181.59 78.68
N SER A 1053 72.35 181.51 77.74
CA SER A 1053 72.43 181.92 76.30
C SER A 1053 73.27 181.08 75.28
N PRO A 1054 73.18 181.30 73.93
CA PRO A 1054 71.99 181.56 73.08
C PRO A 1054 71.99 181.02 71.59
N ARG A 1055 70.80 180.87 70.95
CA ARG A 1055 70.44 181.07 69.50
C ARG A 1055 71.17 180.31 68.35
N PRO A 1056 70.68 180.31 67.07
CA PRO A 1056 69.31 180.46 66.47
C PRO A 1056 68.95 179.15 65.67
N PRO A 1057 68.49 179.12 64.39
CA PRO A 1057 67.36 179.75 63.65
C PRO A 1057 66.13 178.78 63.51
N SER A 1058 64.92 179.05 62.97
CA SER A 1058 64.32 179.60 61.70
C SER A 1058 64.33 178.66 60.47
N PRO A 1059 63.30 178.66 59.56
CA PRO A 1059 61.84 178.86 59.77
C PRO A 1059 60.90 177.98 58.86
N GLU A 1060 59.58 178.20 58.98
CA GLU A 1060 58.51 177.98 57.97
C GLU A 1060 58.01 176.57 57.53
N ARG A 1061 56.68 176.52 57.29
CA ARG A 1061 55.82 175.46 56.71
C ARG A 1061 55.53 174.17 57.51
N SER A 1062 54.29 174.10 58.02
CA SER A 1062 53.44 172.90 57.97
C SER A 1062 52.00 173.33 57.62
N ILE A 1063 51.26 172.50 56.88
CA ILE A 1063 50.14 172.95 56.02
C ILE A 1063 48.91 172.04 56.17
N LEU A 1064 47.72 172.66 56.13
CA LEU A 1064 46.39 172.24 55.61
C LEU A 1064 46.20 170.73 55.23
N ARG A 1065 45.03 170.08 55.37
CA ARG A 1065 43.64 170.59 55.27
C ARG A 1065 42.58 169.49 55.51
N THR A 1066 41.29 169.87 55.51
CA THR A 1066 40.15 169.06 54.97
C THR A 1066 40.08 169.17 53.42
N PRO A 1067 39.44 168.24 52.69
CA PRO A 1067 37.98 168.22 52.57
C PRO A 1067 37.37 167.01 53.31
N GLU A 1068 36.16 167.02 53.87
CA GLU A 1068 34.86 167.62 53.49
C GLU A 1068 34.16 166.99 52.27
N ARG A 1069 32.93 166.49 52.54
CA ARG A 1069 31.73 166.49 51.67
C ARG A 1069 31.72 165.59 50.40
N SER A 1070 30.58 165.04 49.97
CA SER A 1070 29.21 165.00 50.53
C SER A 1070 28.33 163.95 49.83
N THR A 1071 27.07 163.79 50.31
CA THR A 1071 25.84 163.42 49.54
C THR A 1071 25.73 161.98 48.98
N ASP A 1072 24.57 161.30 48.99
CA ASP A 1072 23.31 161.52 49.73
C ASP A 1072 22.47 160.22 49.81
N ARG A 1073 21.37 160.24 50.59
CA ARG A 1073 20.09 159.49 50.45
C ARG A 1073 20.02 158.05 49.86
N SER A 1074 19.57 157.11 50.71
CA SER A 1074 18.24 156.41 50.70
C SER A 1074 17.25 156.57 49.51
N PRO A 1075 16.20 155.73 49.32
CA PRO A 1075 15.78 154.49 50.04
C PRO A 1075 15.33 153.33 49.10
N GLU A 1076 14.70 152.29 49.68
CA GLU A 1076 13.66 151.40 49.10
C GLU A 1076 13.70 151.04 47.59
N LYS A 1077 14.42 149.97 47.24
CA LYS A 1077 13.79 148.69 46.84
C LYS A 1077 14.78 147.51 46.81
#